data_AF-G2XNA3-F1
#
_entry.id   AF-G2XNA3-F1
#
_cell.length_a   1.000
_cell.length_b   1.000
_cell.length_c   1.000
_cell.angle_alpha   90.00
_cell.angle_beta   90.00
_cell.angle_gamma   90.00
#
_symmetry.space_group_name_H-M   'P 1'
#
loop_
_entity.id
_entity.type
_entity.pdbx_description
1 polymer ?
#
loop_
_entity_poly.entity_id
_entity_poly.type
_entity_poly.pdbx_seq_one_letter_code
_entity_poly.pdbx_strand_id
1 'polypeptide(L)'
;MISHHFESLPVPPLENLSTEYILQEIIDHIGKLADDLPHTKLNLFRKQLWDIRNRNVDPKTHLRGLLRVFENTHTFKHAFEELEPGLQAQIRAFMDDEKDVKEEEIMGMGKVKGEFFIPPSPAVKHHFKEMVKETVREKAHEKKMKLVQSKVMKKIQEAKEEIEREIVEEVGGHIEMIQKVEDHVGEFWGRHGHLGALLKSNDVVSLTSKLDASMLGSGKSPKIWEDERGERIMEVHKNAPFHNWGNSVKNTPLYTFVPTTVLGLSNLVKWAKVEGYRVRCSGYRHSWSNTFSQDKQILVSMLNLESVEKIPDVMSITKEKGDVDLNGDGVIDVNELKTIELAPKIEGLSLAGDEKGKMLCRVGAAVTNEQFRRWAVGHGKWALPVDVILVEVTAGGVNGPICHGAGRRHQTVSDYVRAIEYIDANGVHRTVTKPAHLRAAAGCFGLLGIVTHITLLLSPMTYAVLRPTKPDIALAIPPLSPTDIPIALRKSWTPAQYADALKEFEDKANNDYYSEWFWFTRSQQAWVNTWNDTADAEGAVEYPSPFDTFVQWVQGWVGSVLTGSEVFGLLPGRWQACILSSFGMVALPPFEFNEFEQKKTVEYKTALPNGLHFRRGIQNMRVRDLEFQIPIPCLPNATPDYTIVRRAWWDIINLCYRDSETPMRLTLELRIMGDSNLIMAPQRGNRWGTASIEILSVPDAVRDEEWLPFCQEVVDLWAGYKGRMSVDGEERLLNVRPHWAKEWEGVKIRGRKAREYVREVGYREEVGEFRAVLGEIGREQGWGLEDLKGRFSNELWDYVVFDGMEGGKVKGGEGVQNVKMGKGNPVVMDVGVDVKENKETKPLGGVDGTKTTSPENLTDNLMLERKGKGKEQEQERKREIKINEVESVESKGVANNVSEVKSLSSSAVQVQGKVVGIQGGSHACGVLPVRLGR
;
A
#
# COMPACT_ATOMS: atom_id res chain seq x y z
N MET A 1 20.27 -16.53 0.69
CA MET A 1 21.07 -17.57 -0.01
C MET A 1 20.54 -18.90 0.47
N ILE A 2 20.24 -19.84 -0.42
CA ILE A 2 19.72 -21.16 -0.02
C ILE A 2 20.86 -21.95 0.63
N SER A 3 20.57 -22.77 1.66
CA SER A 3 21.58 -23.63 2.27
C SER A 3 22.11 -24.67 1.28
N HIS A 4 23.42 -24.94 1.33
CA HIS A 4 24.09 -25.99 0.55
C HIS A 4 23.45 -27.39 0.72
N HIS A 5 22.81 -27.65 1.86
CA HIS A 5 22.04 -28.88 2.11
C HIS A 5 20.83 -29.07 1.18
N PHE A 6 20.35 -27.99 0.58
CA PHE A 6 19.15 -27.95 -0.26
C PHE A 6 19.43 -27.62 -1.72
N GLU A 7 20.64 -27.19 -2.07
CA GLU A 7 21.05 -26.95 -3.47
C GLU A 7 20.92 -28.21 -4.35
N SER A 8 21.06 -29.39 -3.73
CA SER A 8 20.92 -30.69 -4.40
C SER A 8 19.52 -31.30 -4.30
N LEU A 9 18.56 -30.63 -3.65
CA LEU A 9 17.18 -31.14 -3.62
C LEU A 9 16.60 -31.10 -5.04
N PRO A 10 16.02 -32.21 -5.52
CA PRO A 10 15.41 -32.23 -6.84
C PRO A 10 14.26 -31.22 -6.88
N VAL A 11 14.15 -30.49 -7.98
CA VAL A 11 12.98 -29.64 -8.24
C VAL A 11 11.76 -30.57 -8.34
N PRO A 12 10.73 -30.40 -7.49
CA PRO A 12 9.55 -31.23 -7.60
C PRO A 12 8.84 -30.98 -8.93
N PRO A 13 8.26 -32.02 -9.55
CA PRO A 13 7.46 -31.83 -10.75
C PRO A 13 6.22 -30.98 -10.44
N LEU A 14 5.64 -30.33 -11.45
CA LEU A 14 4.59 -29.31 -11.25
C LEU A 14 3.33 -29.87 -10.58
N GLU A 15 3.00 -31.14 -10.79
CA GLU A 15 1.92 -31.89 -10.12
C GLU A 15 2.13 -32.03 -8.61
N ASN A 16 3.37 -31.92 -8.14
CA ASN A 16 3.74 -32.07 -6.73
C ASN A 16 3.91 -30.72 -6.02
N LEU A 17 3.43 -29.62 -6.58
CA LEU A 17 3.47 -28.30 -5.94
C LEU A 17 2.27 -28.03 -4.99
N SER A 18 1.62 -29.09 -4.48
CA SER A 18 0.54 -28.97 -3.50
C SER A 18 1.07 -28.67 -2.11
N THR A 19 0.24 -28.04 -1.25
CA THR A 19 0.60 -27.77 0.16
C THR A 19 1.05 -29.05 0.88
N GLU A 20 0.30 -30.15 0.71
CA GLU A 20 0.57 -31.42 1.39
C GLU A 20 1.92 -32.03 1.00
N TYR A 21 2.30 -31.94 -0.28
CA TYR A 21 3.59 -32.43 -0.77
C TYR A 21 4.74 -31.56 -0.26
N ILE A 22 4.64 -30.23 -0.40
CA ILE A 22 5.72 -29.33 0.01
C ILE A 22 5.91 -29.38 1.53
N LEU A 23 4.84 -29.47 2.33
CA LEU A 23 4.95 -29.69 3.77
C LEU A 23 5.67 -31.00 4.08
N GLN A 24 5.40 -32.08 3.35
CA GLN A 24 6.11 -33.35 3.54
C GLN A 24 7.59 -33.22 3.19
N GLU A 25 7.93 -32.57 2.07
CA GLU A 25 9.32 -32.29 1.67
C GLU A 25 10.07 -31.51 2.76
N ILE A 26 9.45 -30.46 3.32
CA ILE A 26 10.02 -29.69 4.44
C ILE A 26 10.26 -30.62 5.63
N ILE A 27 9.26 -31.40 6.04
CA ILE A 27 9.32 -32.28 7.21
C ILE A 27 10.45 -33.30 7.09
N ASP A 28 10.67 -33.85 5.90
CA ASP A 28 11.68 -34.88 5.66
C ASP A 28 13.11 -34.34 5.62
N HIS A 29 13.28 -33.04 5.32
CA HIS A 29 14.60 -32.49 5.02
C HIS A 29 15.04 -31.34 5.92
N ILE A 30 14.13 -30.64 6.61
CA ILE A 30 14.48 -29.47 7.45
C ILE A 30 15.46 -29.81 8.57
N GLY A 31 15.45 -31.06 9.06
CA GLY A 31 16.37 -31.54 10.09
C GLY A 31 17.86 -31.50 9.69
N LYS A 32 18.17 -31.40 8.38
CA LYS A 32 19.56 -31.26 7.90
C LYS A 32 20.22 -29.95 8.38
N LEU A 33 19.43 -28.94 8.72
CA LEU A 33 19.95 -27.66 9.25
C LEU A 33 20.25 -27.72 10.76
N ALA A 34 20.07 -28.86 11.44
CA ALA A 34 20.19 -28.93 12.90
C ALA A 34 21.58 -28.55 13.42
N ASP A 35 22.63 -28.94 12.69
CA ASP A 35 24.02 -28.62 13.05
C ASP A 35 24.36 -27.16 12.74
N ASP A 36 23.82 -26.61 11.64
CA ASP A 36 24.03 -25.22 11.22
C ASP A 36 23.29 -24.21 12.12
N LEU A 37 22.15 -24.61 12.69
CA LEU A 37 21.23 -23.72 13.41
C LEU A 37 20.90 -24.24 14.82
N PRO A 38 21.89 -24.35 15.73
CA PRO A 38 21.73 -24.99 17.04
C PRO A 38 20.74 -24.25 17.98
N HIS A 39 20.42 -23.00 17.67
CA HIS A 39 19.50 -22.16 18.46
C HIS A 39 18.06 -22.19 17.94
N THR A 40 17.79 -22.84 16.80
CA THR A 40 16.44 -23.01 16.26
C THR A 40 15.94 -24.41 16.63
N LYS A 41 14.77 -24.52 17.29
CA LYS A 41 14.23 -25.84 17.67
C LYS A 41 13.57 -26.55 16.47
N LEU A 42 14.38 -27.03 15.53
CA LEU A 42 13.89 -27.62 14.26
C LEU A 42 12.99 -28.84 14.46
N ASN A 43 13.22 -29.66 15.49
CA ASN A 43 12.32 -30.78 15.82
C ASN A 43 10.92 -30.30 16.22
N LEU A 44 10.83 -29.21 16.98
CA LEU A 44 9.55 -28.59 17.32
C LEU A 44 8.93 -27.96 16.08
N PHE A 45 9.72 -27.28 15.24
CA PHE A 45 9.21 -26.67 14.02
C PHE A 45 8.64 -27.71 13.04
N ARG A 46 9.37 -28.80 12.83
CA ARG A 46 8.92 -29.98 12.08
C ARG A 46 7.62 -30.55 12.66
N LYS A 47 7.50 -30.64 13.99
CA LYS A 47 6.25 -31.09 14.65
C LYS A 47 5.08 -30.14 14.34
N GLN A 48 5.28 -28.82 14.43
CA GLN A 48 4.23 -27.84 14.13
C GLN A 48 3.72 -28.01 12.68
N LEU A 49 4.64 -28.12 11.72
CA LEU A 49 4.29 -28.34 10.31
C LEU A 49 3.61 -29.70 10.08
N TRP A 50 4.04 -30.74 10.81
CA TRP A 50 3.40 -32.05 10.78
C TRP A 50 1.97 -32.02 11.32
N ASP A 51 1.73 -31.33 12.44
CA ASP A 51 0.39 -31.17 13.02
C ASP A 51 -0.54 -30.44 12.05
N ILE A 52 -0.06 -29.34 11.43
CA ILE A 52 -0.80 -28.60 10.40
C ILE A 52 -1.12 -29.48 9.18
N ARG A 53 -0.12 -30.20 8.66
CA ARG A 53 -0.30 -31.13 7.53
C ARG A 53 -1.36 -32.20 7.82
N ASN A 54 -1.43 -32.67 9.06
CA ASN A 54 -2.44 -33.64 9.50
C ASN A 54 -3.72 -33.00 10.03
N ARG A 55 -3.95 -31.71 9.75
CA ARG A 55 -5.16 -30.93 10.09
C ARG A 55 -5.43 -30.85 11.59
N ASN A 56 -4.43 -31.08 12.44
CA ASN A 56 -4.51 -30.86 13.87
C ASN A 56 -4.19 -29.40 14.17
N VAL A 57 -5.18 -28.53 14.00
CA VAL A 57 -4.98 -27.07 14.02
C VAL A 57 -5.68 -26.40 15.18
N ASP A 58 -4.87 -25.75 16.01
CA ASP A 58 -5.30 -24.76 17.00
C ASP A 58 -4.39 -23.52 16.90
N PRO A 59 -4.93 -22.33 16.56
CA PRO A 59 -4.11 -21.14 16.28
C PRO A 59 -3.25 -20.71 17.47
N LYS A 60 -3.79 -20.79 18.70
CA LYS A 60 -3.06 -20.38 19.91
C LYS A 60 -1.91 -21.36 20.18
N THR A 61 -2.16 -22.66 20.09
CA THR A 61 -1.13 -23.72 20.23
C THR A 61 -0.03 -23.58 19.19
N HIS A 62 -0.38 -23.35 17.92
CA HIS A 62 0.62 -23.16 16.86
C HIS A 62 1.43 -21.89 17.05
N LEU A 63 0.80 -20.79 17.50
CA LEU A 63 1.51 -19.56 17.81
C LEU A 63 2.52 -19.75 18.95
N ARG A 64 2.11 -20.39 20.06
CA ARG A 64 3.03 -20.74 21.16
C ARG A 64 4.17 -21.62 20.68
N GLY A 65 3.86 -22.62 19.86
CA GLY A 65 4.84 -23.50 19.24
C GLY A 65 5.87 -22.73 18.41
N LEU A 66 5.41 -21.80 17.56
CA LEU A 66 6.27 -20.98 16.72
C LEU A 66 7.16 -20.05 17.55
N LEU A 67 6.62 -19.41 18.59
CA LEU A 67 7.41 -18.60 19.53
C LEU A 67 8.54 -19.45 20.16
N ARG A 68 8.23 -20.65 20.65
CA ARG A 68 9.21 -21.58 21.24
C ARG A 68 10.24 -22.11 20.24
N VAL A 69 9.90 -22.18 18.94
CA VAL A 69 10.86 -22.55 17.89
C VAL A 69 11.99 -21.52 17.79
N PHE A 70 11.63 -20.24 17.87
CA PHE A 70 12.54 -19.13 17.64
C PHE A 70 13.13 -18.53 18.91
N GLU A 71 12.59 -18.82 20.10
CA GLU A 71 12.91 -18.13 21.37
C GLU A 71 14.42 -18.00 21.69
N ASN A 72 15.24 -18.95 21.22
CA ASN A 72 16.68 -18.99 21.48
C ASN A 72 17.53 -18.35 20.38
N THR A 73 16.94 -18.03 19.23
CA THR A 73 17.61 -17.41 18.07
C THR A 73 18.00 -15.97 18.36
N HIS A 74 19.02 -15.47 17.65
CA HIS A 74 19.46 -14.08 17.80
C HIS A 74 18.37 -13.09 17.39
N THR A 75 17.70 -13.33 16.25
CA THR A 75 16.60 -12.51 15.74
C THR A 75 15.47 -12.37 16.77
N PHE A 76 15.01 -13.47 17.36
CA PHE A 76 13.96 -13.42 18.38
C PHE A 76 14.42 -12.68 19.62
N LYS A 77 15.61 -13.00 20.17
CA LYS A 77 16.11 -12.35 21.40
C LYS A 77 16.21 -10.84 21.23
N HIS A 78 16.77 -10.40 20.11
CA HIS A 78 16.86 -8.98 19.79
C HIS A 78 15.47 -8.33 19.69
N ALA A 79 14.56 -8.93 18.91
CA ALA A 79 13.20 -8.40 18.75
C ALA A 79 12.38 -8.42 20.06
N PHE A 80 12.62 -9.40 20.93
CA PHE A 80 11.95 -9.54 22.23
C PHE A 80 12.48 -8.55 23.27
N GLU A 81 13.80 -8.29 23.27
CA GLU A 81 14.45 -7.31 24.15
C GLU A 81 13.99 -5.87 23.86
N GLU A 82 13.56 -5.57 22.64
CA GLU A 82 12.99 -4.28 22.25
C GLU A 82 11.56 -4.04 22.79
N LEU A 83 10.89 -5.08 23.27
CA LEU A 83 9.54 -4.97 23.83
C LEU A 83 9.56 -4.40 25.25
N GLU A 84 8.50 -3.67 25.60
CA GLU A 84 8.30 -3.19 26.98
C GLU A 84 8.21 -4.38 27.97
N PRO A 85 8.74 -4.26 29.20
CA PRO A 85 8.78 -5.37 30.17
C PRO A 85 7.41 -6.02 30.45
N GLY A 86 6.33 -5.25 30.47
CA GLY A 86 4.98 -5.78 30.64
C GLY A 86 4.55 -6.66 29.47
N LEU A 87 4.91 -6.28 28.24
CA LEU A 87 4.59 -7.06 27.04
C LEU A 87 5.45 -8.32 26.95
N GLN A 88 6.72 -8.23 27.36
CA GLN A 88 7.58 -9.41 27.53
C GLN A 88 6.96 -10.41 28.52
N ALA A 89 6.42 -9.93 29.65
CA ALA A 89 5.74 -10.78 30.63
C ALA A 89 4.47 -11.42 30.06
N GLN A 90 3.65 -10.66 29.32
CA GLN A 90 2.46 -11.17 28.64
C GLN A 90 2.80 -12.28 27.63
N ILE A 91 3.82 -12.08 26.79
CA ILE A 91 4.23 -13.07 25.79
C ILE A 91 4.79 -14.32 26.47
N ARG A 92 5.62 -14.18 27.52
CA ARG A 92 6.11 -15.33 28.29
C ARG A 92 4.96 -16.12 28.93
N ALA A 93 4.02 -15.42 29.57
CA ALA A 93 2.85 -16.07 30.15
C ALA A 93 2.00 -16.78 29.09
N PHE A 94 1.80 -16.15 27.93
CA PHE A 94 1.14 -16.78 26.80
C PHE A 94 1.89 -18.02 26.29
N MET A 95 3.22 -17.99 26.24
CA MET A 95 4.05 -19.13 25.86
C MET A 95 4.01 -20.27 26.89
N ASP A 96 3.94 -19.96 28.18
CA ASP A 96 3.94 -20.92 29.30
C ASP A 96 2.56 -21.50 29.61
N ASP A 97 1.51 -20.90 29.06
CA ASP A 97 0.13 -21.33 29.23
C ASP A 97 -0.14 -22.68 28.54
N GLU A 98 0.15 -23.76 29.26
CA GLU A 98 -0.17 -25.14 28.92
C GLU A 98 -1.43 -25.66 29.66
N LYS A 99 -2.07 -24.84 30.51
CA LYS A 99 -3.11 -25.27 31.48
C LYS A 99 -4.28 -24.28 31.67
N ASP A 100 -4.72 -23.61 30.62
CA ASP A 100 -5.86 -22.68 30.67
C ASP A 100 -5.67 -21.57 31.73
N VAL A 101 -4.50 -20.93 31.76
CA VAL A 101 -4.33 -19.64 32.43
C VAL A 101 -5.39 -18.70 31.83
N LYS A 102 -6.24 -18.14 32.68
CA LYS A 102 -7.36 -17.31 32.22
C LYS A 102 -6.83 -16.12 31.42
N GLU A 103 -7.42 -15.84 30.26
CA GLU A 103 -6.99 -14.75 29.35
C GLU A 103 -6.84 -13.42 30.09
N GLU A 104 -7.67 -13.19 31.12
CA GLU A 104 -7.62 -12.03 32.00
C GLU A 104 -6.33 -11.93 32.83
N GLU A 105 -5.74 -13.06 33.24
CA GLU A 105 -4.48 -13.11 33.98
C GLU A 105 -3.32 -12.70 33.09
N ILE A 106 -3.23 -13.25 31.87
CA ILE A 106 -2.22 -12.86 30.87
C ILE A 106 -2.34 -11.37 30.59
N MET A 107 -3.54 -10.88 30.28
CA MET A 107 -3.76 -9.46 30.03
C MET A 107 -3.46 -8.58 31.26
N GLY A 108 -3.63 -9.12 32.47
CA GLY A 108 -3.30 -8.47 33.75
C GLY A 108 -1.81 -8.26 33.99
N MET A 109 -0.92 -9.11 33.43
CA MET A 109 0.54 -9.01 33.63
C MET A 109 1.16 -7.77 32.96
N GLY A 110 0.46 -7.17 32.00
CA GLY A 110 0.86 -5.87 31.43
C GLY A 110 0.77 -4.71 32.43
N LYS A 111 0.13 -4.90 33.59
CA LYS A 111 -0.02 -3.89 34.66
C LYS A 111 1.08 -4.03 35.71
N VAL A 112 2.35 -3.93 35.32
CA VAL A 112 3.45 -3.90 36.31
C VAL A 112 3.31 -2.62 37.16
N LYS A 113 2.96 -2.77 38.45
CA LYS A 113 3.13 -1.72 39.46
C LYS A 113 4.64 -1.59 39.74
N GLY A 114 5.28 -0.62 39.12
CA GLY A 114 6.66 -0.24 39.40
C GLY A 114 6.82 1.24 39.10
N GLU A 115 7.54 1.95 39.98
CA GLU A 115 7.87 3.36 39.82
C GLU A 115 8.27 3.67 38.38
N PHE A 116 7.79 4.83 37.90
CA PHE A 116 8.11 5.38 36.60
C PHE A 116 9.62 5.63 36.50
N PHE A 117 10.37 4.58 36.22
CA PHE A 117 11.74 4.67 35.77
C PHE A 117 11.66 5.16 34.33
N ILE A 118 12.07 6.40 34.09
CA ILE A 118 12.39 6.88 32.75
C ILE A 118 13.78 6.32 32.46
N PRO A 119 13.93 5.17 31.78
CA PRO A 119 15.24 4.82 31.24
C PRO A 119 15.68 5.98 30.33
N PRO A 120 16.99 6.29 30.24
CA PRO A 120 17.46 7.26 29.26
C PRO A 120 16.86 6.88 27.90
N SER A 121 16.22 7.86 27.25
CA SER A 121 15.37 7.58 26.09
C SER A 121 16.14 6.76 25.05
N PRO A 122 15.48 5.92 24.25
CA PRO A 122 16.12 5.28 23.11
C PRO A 122 16.81 6.31 22.20
N ALA A 123 16.30 7.55 22.13
CA ALA A 123 17.00 8.67 21.50
C ALA A 123 18.29 9.06 22.24
N VAL A 124 18.37 9.04 23.56
CA VAL A 124 19.64 9.17 24.31
C VAL A 124 20.52 7.94 24.07
N LYS A 125 20.01 6.70 24.07
CA LYS A 125 20.82 5.49 23.80
C LYS A 125 21.33 5.43 22.36
N HIS A 126 20.51 5.79 21.39
CA HIS A 126 20.84 5.88 19.96
C HIS A 126 21.69 7.10 19.67
N HIS A 127 21.41 8.27 20.25
CA HIS A 127 22.27 9.46 20.17
C HIS A 127 23.60 9.21 20.86
N PHE A 128 23.69 8.48 21.97
CA PHE A 128 24.97 8.07 22.54
C PHE A 128 25.65 6.99 21.69
N LYS A 129 24.93 6.02 21.12
CA LYS A 129 25.50 4.98 20.25
C LYS A 129 26.00 5.56 18.92
N GLU A 130 25.25 6.48 18.33
CA GLU A 130 25.61 7.23 17.13
C GLU A 130 26.63 8.33 17.43
N MET A 131 26.56 9.07 18.54
CA MET A 131 27.65 9.96 18.98
C MET A 131 28.92 9.16 19.20
N VAL A 132 28.86 7.96 19.78
CA VAL A 132 30.06 7.12 19.98
C VAL A 132 30.58 6.65 18.63
N LYS A 133 29.73 6.23 17.69
CA LYS A 133 30.14 5.87 16.33
C LYS A 133 30.67 7.06 15.53
N GLU A 134 30.05 8.23 15.63
CA GLU A 134 30.47 9.50 15.01
C GLU A 134 31.75 10.00 15.66
N THR A 135 31.87 10.01 16.98
CA THR A 135 33.12 10.35 17.69
C THR A 135 34.25 9.40 17.31
N VAL A 136 33.97 8.10 17.13
CA VAL A 136 34.96 7.13 16.65
C VAL A 136 35.33 7.38 15.19
N ARG A 137 34.37 7.71 14.32
CA ARG A 137 34.60 8.05 12.91
C ARG A 137 35.32 9.38 12.76
N GLU A 138 34.96 10.40 13.53
CA GLU A 138 35.61 11.71 13.61
C GLU A 138 37.03 11.57 14.14
N LYS A 139 37.26 10.83 15.25
CA LYS A 139 38.62 10.56 15.73
C LYS A 139 39.45 9.76 14.71
N ALA A 140 38.84 8.84 13.97
CA ALA A 140 39.50 8.11 12.90
C ALA A 140 39.83 9.01 11.70
N HIS A 141 38.91 9.91 11.33
CA HIS A 141 39.08 10.89 10.27
C HIS A 141 40.12 11.97 10.65
N GLU A 142 40.09 12.46 11.88
CA GLU A 142 41.03 13.44 12.43
C GLU A 142 42.44 12.85 12.56
N LYS A 143 42.57 11.57 12.97
CA LYS A 143 43.85 10.85 12.90
C LYS A 143 44.34 10.69 11.46
N LYS A 144 43.45 10.37 10.52
CA LYS A 144 43.79 10.25 9.10
C LYS A 144 44.20 11.61 8.51
N MET A 145 43.52 12.69 8.88
CA MET A 145 43.82 14.05 8.44
C MET A 145 45.11 14.59 9.06
N LYS A 146 45.40 14.30 10.34
CA LYS A 146 46.70 14.59 10.97
C LYS A 146 47.83 13.84 10.30
N LEU A 147 47.61 12.57 9.93
CA LEU A 147 48.58 11.77 9.17
C LEU A 147 48.79 12.30 7.74
N VAL A 148 47.72 12.77 7.09
CA VAL A 148 47.81 13.39 5.76
C VAL A 148 48.52 14.74 5.85
N GLN A 149 48.15 15.60 6.80
CA GLN A 149 48.85 16.88 7.06
C GLN A 149 50.31 16.65 7.43
N SER A 150 50.66 15.67 8.25
CA SER A 150 52.06 15.39 8.57
C SER A 150 52.84 14.93 7.33
N LYS A 151 52.23 14.10 6.47
CA LYS A 151 52.83 13.69 5.20
C LYS A 151 52.97 14.85 4.21
N VAL A 152 51.98 15.73 4.13
CA VAL A 152 52.01 16.91 3.26
C VAL A 152 53.03 17.92 3.77
N MET A 153 53.06 18.23 5.07
CA MET A 153 54.05 19.12 5.67
C MET A 153 55.47 18.56 5.55
N LYS A 154 55.65 17.24 5.69
CA LYS A 154 56.94 16.59 5.43
C LYS A 154 57.36 16.75 3.98
N LYS A 155 56.45 16.54 3.02
CA LYS A 155 56.74 16.77 1.59
C LYS A 155 57.00 18.24 1.26
N ILE A 156 56.30 19.17 1.89
CA ILE A 156 56.54 20.61 1.73
C ILE A 156 57.91 20.97 2.30
N GLN A 157 58.29 20.41 3.45
CA GLN A 157 59.61 20.64 4.04
C GLN A 157 60.73 20.02 3.20
N GLU A 158 60.54 18.79 2.70
CA GLU A 158 61.48 18.14 1.76
C GLU A 158 61.63 18.97 0.48
N ALA A 159 60.52 19.44 -0.11
CA ALA A 159 60.54 20.31 -1.29
C ALA A 159 61.16 21.68 -0.98
N LYS A 160 60.95 22.22 0.23
CA LYS A 160 61.54 23.49 0.65
C LYS A 160 63.05 23.38 0.86
N GLU A 161 63.53 22.27 1.41
CA GLU A 161 64.97 21.97 1.56
C GLU A 161 65.64 21.63 0.22
N GLU A 162 64.89 21.08 -0.74
CA GLU A 162 65.33 20.88 -2.12
C GLU A 162 65.44 22.21 -2.86
N ILE A 163 64.40 23.05 -2.77
CA ILE A 163 64.39 24.42 -3.33
C ILE A 163 65.44 25.31 -2.63
N GLU A 164 65.62 25.23 -1.32
CA GLU A 164 66.67 25.99 -0.61
C GLU A 164 68.07 25.51 -1.01
N ARG A 165 68.26 24.22 -1.33
CA ARG A 165 69.53 23.73 -1.89
C ARG A 165 69.77 24.22 -3.31
N GLU A 166 68.75 24.17 -4.18
CA GLU A 166 68.82 24.71 -5.54
C GLU A 166 69.06 26.23 -5.52
N ILE A 167 68.36 26.98 -4.66
CA ILE A 167 68.55 28.43 -4.49
C ILE A 167 69.92 28.73 -3.90
N VAL A 168 70.45 27.96 -2.93
CA VAL A 168 71.80 28.20 -2.39
C VAL A 168 72.90 27.89 -3.41
N GLU A 169 72.70 26.91 -4.30
CA GLU A 169 73.60 26.66 -5.44
C GLU A 169 73.49 27.75 -6.53
N GLU A 170 72.29 28.27 -6.80
CA GLU A 170 72.04 29.27 -7.87
C GLU A 170 72.38 30.72 -7.42
N VAL A 171 72.14 31.04 -6.14
CA VAL A 171 72.40 32.34 -5.50
C VAL A 171 73.84 32.44 -4.96
N GLY A 172 74.49 31.32 -4.64
CA GLY A 172 75.93 31.25 -4.37
C GLY A 172 76.80 31.70 -5.54
N GLY A 173 76.29 31.57 -6.78
CA GLY A 173 76.93 32.08 -8.00
C GLY A 173 76.62 33.55 -8.33
N HIS A 174 75.57 34.16 -7.76
CA HIS A 174 75.12 35.52 -8.09
C HIS A 174 75.40 36.58 -7.01
N ILE A 175 75.67 36.18 -5.75
CA ILE A 175 75.97 37.10 -4.64
C ILE A 175 77.36 37.77 -4.74
N GLU A 176 78.34 37.16 -5.43
CA GLU A 176 79.64 37.82 -5.67
C GLU A 176 79.57 38.95 -6.73
N MET A 177 78.52 38.99 -7.56
CA MET A 177 78.39 39.96 -8.65
C MET A 177 77.59 41.22 -8.25
N ILE A 178 76.65 41.10 -7.30
CA ILE A 178 75.77 42.20 -6.86
C ILE A 178 76.44 43.07 -5.77
N GLN A 179 77.27 42.48 -4.91
CA GLN A 179 78.00 43.24 -3.87
C GLN A 179 78.98 44.29 -4.44
N LYS A 180 79.37 44.18 -5.72
CA LYS A 180 80.24 45.16 -6.42
C LYS A 180 79.49 46.32 -7.07
N VAL A 181 78.16 46.22 -7.26
CA VAL A 181 77.35 47.23 -7.96
C VAL A 181 76.61 48.15 -6.98
N GLU A 182 76.25 47.66 -5.80
CA GLU A 182 75.54 48.45 -4.77
C GLU A 182 76.42 49.48 -4.04
N ASP A 183 77.74 49.29 -4.02
CA ASP A 183 78.68 50.28 -3.46
C ASP A 183 78.83 51.56 -4.31
N HIS A 184 78.25 51.63 -5.53
CA HIS A 184 78.45 52.76 -6.44
C HIS A 184 77.24 53.68 -6.67
N VAL A 185 76.04 53.36 -6.16
CA VAL A 185 74.81 54.09 -6.55
C VAL A 185 74.10 54.77 -5.36
N GLY A 186 74.60 54.60 -4.14
CA GLY A 186 74.03 55.17 -2.91
C GLY A 186 74.32 56.66 -2.61
N GLU A 187 74.71 57.49 -3.59
CA GLU A 187 75.06 58.92 -3.36
C GLU A 187 74.22 59.96 -4.13
N PHE A 188 73.16 59.59 -4.86
CA PHE A 188 72.45 60.57 -5.69
C PHE A 188 70.90 60.47 -5.56
N TRP A 189 70.32 61.27 -4.66
CA TRP A 189 68.91 61.73 -4.57
C TRP A 189 67.85 60.75 -4.01
N GLY A 190 66.86 61.09 -3.16
CA GLY A 190 66.41 62.39 -2.64
C GLY A 190 64.97 62.79 -3.09
N ARG A 191 63.95 62.48 -2.26
CA ARG A 191 62.54 62.99 -2.19
C ARG A 191 61.50 62.75 -3.31
N HIS A 192 60.32 62.27 -2.85
CA HIS A 192 58.90 62.40 -3.29
C HIS A 192 58.48 62.42 -4.78
N GLY A 193 57.48 61.57 -5.10
CA GLY A 193 56.43 61.91 -6.08
C GLY A 193 55.84 60.72 -6.86
N HIS A 194 54.54 60.48 -6.68
CA HIS A 194 53.56 59.93 -7.64
C HIS A 194 54.02 58.95 -8.74
N LEU A 195 53.66 57.67 -8.60
CA LEU A 195 53.05 56.88 -9.68
C LEU A 195 52.39 55.62 -9.10
N GLY A 196 51.07 55.65 -8.92
CA GLY A 196 50.34 54.49 -8.38
C GLY A 196 48.83 54.71 -8.32
N ALA A 197 48.31 55.60 -9.16
CA ALA A 197 46.88 55.93 -9.25
C ALA A 197 46.22 55.28 -10.48
N LEU A 198 46.72 54.14 -10.95
CA LEU A 198 46.16 53.48 -12.15
C LEU A 198 46.05 51.96 -12.08
N LEU A 199 45.97 51.36 -10.88
CA LEU A 199 45.69 49.92 -10.71
C LEU A 199 44.80 49.65 -9.49
N LYS A 200 43.69 50.40 -9.36
CA LYS A 200 42.59 50.04 -8.45
C LYS A 200 41.25 50.13 -9.17
N SER A 201 40.91 49.05 -9.87
CA SER A 201 39.53 48.65 -10.08
C SER A 201 39.50 47.15 -10.35
N ASN A 202 39.10 46.35 -9.35
CA ASN A 202 38.09 45.31 -9.51
C ASN A 202 37.88 44.57 -8.18
N ASP A 203 36.75 44.89 -7.56
CA ASP A 203 36.10 44.17 -6.47
C ASP A 203 35.56 42.81 -6.97
N VAL A 204 36.39 41.77 -6.94
CA VAL A 204 35.94 40.38 -7.14
C VAL A 204 35.72 39.63 -5.82
N VAL A 205 36.15 40.21 -4.68
CA VAL A 205 36.10 39.55 -3.36
C VAL A 205 34.80 39.85 -2.57
N SER A 206 34.04 40.86 -2.99
CA SER A 206 32.80 41.29 -2.31
C SER A 206 31.53 40.55 -2.76
N LEU A 207 31.53 39.93 -3.95
CA LEU A 207 30.40 39.12 -4.42
C LEU A 207 30.47 37.66 -3.94
N THR A 208 31.66 37.07 -3.86
CA THR A 208 31.86 35.69 -3.37
C THR A 208 31.61 35.58 -1.86
N SER A 209 31.99 36.59 -1.07
CA SER A 209 31.74 36.60 0.37
C SER A 209 30.26 36.76 0.75
N LYS A 210 29.42 37.33 -0.12
CA LYS A 210 27.96 37.40 0.09
C LYS A 210 27.20 36.17 -0.43
N LEU A 211 27.77 35.41 -1.37
CA LEU A 211 27.20 34.15 -1.84
C LEU A 211 27.53 32.97 -0.90
N ASP A 212 28.74 32.92 -0.33
CA ASP A 212 29.14 31.82 0.56
C ASP A 212 28.46 31.86 1.94
N ALA A 213 28.15 33.04 2.48
CA ALA A 213 27.47 33.17 3.76
C ALA A 213 25.97 32.79 3.73
N SER A 214 25.35 32.74 2.54
CA SER A 214 23.96 32.29 2.36
C SER A 214 23.83 30.79 2.12
N MET A 215 24.92 30.12 1.73
CA MET A 215 24.98 28.68 1.45
C MET A 215 25.32 27.83 2.68
N LEU A 216 25.77 28.47 3.77
CA LEU A 216 26.06 27.83 5.06
C LEU A 216 25.09 28.36 6.11
N GLY A 217 23.88 27.80 6.12
CA GLY A 217 22.87 28.09 7.15
C GLY A 217 23.49 28.01 8.54
N SER A 218 23.12 28.96 9.40
CA SER A 218 23.70 29.38 10.69
C SER A 218 23.85 28.32 11.81
N GLY A 219 23.86 27.02 11.50
CA GLY A 219 23.95 25.91 12.44
C GLY A 219 22.73 25.76 13.35
N LYS A 220 21.85 26.75 13.45
CA LYS A 220 20.64 26.75 14.28
C LYS A 220 19.43 26.30 13.48
N SER A 221 18.63 25.40 14.06
CA SER A 221 17.35 24.98 13.49
C SER A 221 16.38 26.17 13.38
N PRO A 222 15.51 26.20 12.36
CA PRO A 222 14.48 27.23 12.23
C PRO A 222 13.55 27.20 13.45
N LYS A 223 13.10 28.37 13.88
CA LYS A 223 12.11 28.51 14.96
C LYS A 223 10.76 28.85 14.35
N ILE A 224 9.88 27.87 14.28
CA ILE A 224 8.49 28.04 13.84
C ILE A 224 7.61 28.02 15.08
N TRP A 225 6.81 29.05 15.28
CA TRP A 225 5.94 29.18 16.45
C TRP A 225 4.57 28.55 16.19
N GLU A 226 4.07 27.83 17.19
CA GLU A 226 2.75 27.17 17.17
C GLU A 226 1.64 28.00 17.84
N ASP A 227 2.01 29.08 18.52
CA ASP A 227 1.09 30.03 19.15
C ASP A 227 1.40 31.48 18.75
N GLU A 228 0.48 32.38 19.04
CA GLU A 228 0.63 33.82 18.75
C GLU A 228 1.58 34.54 19.70
N ARG A 229 1.81 33.97 20.90
CA ARG A 229 2.65 34.59 21.95
C ARG A 229 4.14 34.36 21.72
N GLY A 230 4.52 33.41 20.85
CA GLY A 230 5.89 32.97 20.65
C GLY A 230 6.44 32.19 21.84
N GLU A 231 5.61 31.35 22.48
CA GLU A 231 6.01 30.55 23.64
C GLU A 231 6.27 29.08 23.26
N ARG A 232 5.46 28.53 22.36
CA ARG A 232 5.54 27.15 21.86
C ARG A 232 6.22 27.09 20.49
N ILE A 233 7.36 26.41 20.43
CA ILE A 233 8.10 26.16 19.18
C ILE A 233 7.72 24.79 18.64
N MET A 234 7.45 24.71 17.34
CA MET A 234 7.23 23.46 16.64
C MET A 234 8.49 22.59 16.67
N GLU A 235 8.33 21.33 17.03
CA GLU A 235 9.40 20.35 17.03
C GLU A 235 10.00 20.20 15.61
N VAL A 236 11.33 20.20 15.52
CA VAL A 236 12.05 20.11 14.25
C VAL A 236 13.31 19.26 14.37
N HIS A 237 13.48 18.35 13.41
CA HIS A 237 14.63 17.48 13.27
C HIS A 237 15.36 17.81 11.98
N LYS A 238 16.66 18.12 12.07
CA LYS A 238 17.49 18.43 10.91
C LYS A 238 18.13 17.15 10.37
N ASN A 239 18.07 16.94 9.05
CA ASN A 239 18.67 15.77 8.37
C ASN A 239 18.25 14.42 8.97
N ALA A 240 17.04 14.31 9.53
CA ALA A 240 16.52 13.04 10.01
C ALA A 240 16.29 12.11 8.81
N PRO A 241 16.89 10.91 8.78
CA PRO A 241 16.64 9.94 7.71
C PRO A 241 15.15 9.61 7.61
N PHE A 242 14.66 9.48 6.38
CA PHE A 242 13.32 9.00 6.10
C PHE A 242 13.40 7.67 5.37
N HIS A 243 12.58 6.72 5.82
CA HIS A 243 12.16 5.60 5.01
C HIS A 243 10.65 5.40 5.20
N ASN A 244 9.99 4.87 4.18
CA ASN A 244 8.61 4.45 4.32
C ASN A 244 8.51 3.06 4.98
N TRP A 245 7.29 2.62 5.29
CA TRP A 245 7.07 1.32 5.90
C TRP A 245 7.47 0.15 4.97
N GLY A 246 7.27 0.28 3.66
CA GLY A 246 7.71 -0.75 2.70
C GLY A 246 9.23 -0.80 2.47
N ASN A 247 10.00 0.15 3.00
CA ASN A 247 11.41 0.40 2.66
C ASN A 247 11.70 0.65 1.17
N SER A 248 10.68 0.90 0.36
CA SER A 248 10.76 1.21 -1.07
C SER A 248 11.14 2.67 -1.37
N VAL A 249 10.95 3.58 -0.41
CA VAL A 249 11.28 5.00 -0.52
C VAL A 249 12.23 5.39 0.60
N LYS A 250 13.34 6.06 0.24
CA LYS A 250 14.34 6.59 1.17
C LYS A 250 14.81 7.96 0.72
N ASN A 251 14.93 8.89 1.66
CA ASN A 251 15.49 10.22 1.43
C ASN A 251 15.98 10.84 2.76
N THR A 252 16.64 11.98 2.69
CA THR A 252 17.06 12.79 3.85
C THR A 252 16.50 14.20 3.70
N PRO A 253 15.31 14.48 4.25
CA PRO A 253 14.77 15.83 4.35
C PRO A 253 15.76 16.77 5.05
N LEU A 254 15.82 18.04 4.64
CA LEU A 254 16.61 19.04 5.36
C LEU A 254 16.04 19.25 6.76
N TYR A 255 14.72 19.36 6.84
CA TYR A 255 13.97 19.53 8.08
C TYR A 255 12.75 18.61 8.09
N THR A 256 12.54 17.93 9.21
CA THR A 256 11.30 17.21 9.52
C THR A 256 10.63 17.90 10.70
N PHE A 257 9.44 18.45 10.48
CA PHE A 257 8.66 19.13 11.51
C PHE A 257 7.56 18.22 12.05
N VAL A 258 7.27 18.33 13.35
CA VAL A 258 6.15 17.63 14.01
C VAL A 258 5.19 18.69 14.57
N PRO A 259 4.11 19.03 13.84
CA PRO A 259 3.17 20.06 14.24
C PRO A 259 2.11 19.53 15.21
N THR A 260 1.56 20.44 15.99
CA THR A 260 0.40 20.21 16.87
C THR A 260 -0.71 21.25 16.67
N THR A 261 -0.43 22.37 16.00
CA THR A 261 -1.44 23.41 15.72
C THR A 261 -1.54 23.78 14.25
N VAL A 262 -2.73 24.23 13.83
CA VAL A 262 -3.00 24.78 12.50
C VAL A 262 -2.20 26.07 12.28
N LEU A 263 -2.04 26.90 13.32
CA LEU A 263 -1.23 28.12 13.25
C LEU A 263 0.24 27.80 12.97
N GLY A 264 0.81 26.80 13.64
CA GLY A 264 2.17 26.33 13.41
C GLY A 264 2.39 25.92 11.96
N LEU A 265 1.47 25.16 11.38
CA LEU A 265 1.51 24.78 9.96
C LEU A 265 1.45 26.00 9.02
N SER A 266 0.59 26.99 9.32
CA SER A 266 0.53 28.25 8.57
C SER A 266 1.88 28.98 8.59
N ASN A 267 2.50 29.09 9.77
CA ASN A 267 3.79 29.75 9.94
C ASN A 267 4.92 28.99 9.23
N LEU A 268 4.89 27.66 9.27
CA LEU A 268 5.82 26.81 8.53
C LEU A 268 5.75 27.06 7.02
N VAL A 269 4.54 27.08 6.45
CA VAL A 269 4.38 27.29 5.00
C VAL A 269 4.82 28.68 4.58
N LYS A 270 4.52 29.73 5.37
CA LYS A 270 5.00 31.10 5.13
C LYS A 270 6.52 31.15 5.12
N TRP A 271 7.16 30.58 6.14
CA TRP A 271 8.62 30.52 6.23
C TRP A 271 9.23 29.77 5.04
N ALA A 272 8.70 28.58 4.75
CA ALA A 272 9.18 27.78 3.66
C ALA A 272 9.00 28.49 2.31
N LYS A 273 7.98 29.36 2.16
CA LYS A 273 7.74 30.21 0.97
C LYS A 273 8.89 31.19 0.76
N VAL A 274 9.30 31.87 1.81
CA VAL A 274 10.42 32.81 1.77
C VAL A 274 11.73 32.09 1.42
N GLU A 275 11.96 30.90 2.00
CA GLU A 275 13.18 30.13 1.80
C GLU A 275 13.22 29.29 0.51
N GLY A 276 12.08 29.16 -0.20
CA GLY A 276 12.01 28.38 -1.44
C GLY A 276 12.03 26.85 -1.26
N TYR A 277 11.68 26.32 -0.09
CA TYR A 277 11.59 24.88 0.14
C TYR A 277 10.26 24.29 -0.35
N ARG A 278 10.24 23.01 -0.73
CA ARG A 278 9.01 22.22 -0.90
C ARG A 278 8.64 21.51 0.40
N VAL A 279 7.35 21.29 0.60
CA VAL A 279 6.76 20.70 1.80
C VAL A 279 5.88 19.51 1.40
N ARG A 280 6.13 18.35 1.99
CA ARG A 280 5.29 17.16 1.86
C ARG A 280 4.98 16.60 3.25
N CYS A 281 3.89 15.87 3.38
CA CYS A 281 3.45 15.33 4.67
C CYS A 281 3.61 13.82 4.74
N SER A 282 3.72 13.28 5.96
CA SER A 282 3.62 11.86 6.25
C SER A 282 2.78 11.61 7.50
N GLY A 283 1.87 10.63 7.46
CA GLY A 283 1.34 9.97 8.64
C GLY A 283 2.26 8.82 9.06
N TYR A 284 1.72 7.61 9.14
CA TYR A 284 2.43 6.35 9.40
C TYR A 284 3.39 5.87 8.28
N ARG A 285 3.64 6.69 7.25
CA ARG A 285 4.56 6.37 6.15
C ARG A 285 4.23 5.06 5.41
N HIS A 286 2.95 4.68 5.31
CA HIS A 286 2.49 3.40 4.73
C HIS A 286 2.37 3.36 3.20
N SER A 287 2.55 4.47 2.52
CA SER A 287 2.59 4.44 1.05
C SER A 287 3.93 3.87 0.56
N TRP A 288 3.88 2.92 -0.36
CA TRP A 288 5.02 2.40 -1.11
C TRP A 288 5.47 3.31 -2.24
N SER A 289 4.57 4.15 -2.76
CA SER A 289 4.88 5.11 -3.83
C SER A 289 5.60 6.34 -3.30
N ASN A 290 6.40 6.97 -4.16
CA ASN A 290 7.24 8.11 -3.87
C ASN A 290 6.45 9.43 -3.79
N THR A 291 5.53 9.53 -2.82
CA THR A 291 4.67 10.70 -2.60
C THR A 291 5.21 11.66 -1.53
N PHE A 292 6.28 11.27 -0.85
CA PHE A 292 6.88 11.97 0.29
C PHE A 292 7.82 13.10 -0.15
N SER A 293 8.48 13.73 0.82
CA SER A 293 9.45 14.79 0.57
C SER A 293 10.67 14.27 -0.20
N GLN A 294 11.45 15.19 -0.77
CA GLN A 294 12.72 14.89 -1.43
C GLN A 294 13.90 15.20 -0.50
N ASP A 295 15.11 14.79 -0.91
CA ASP A 295 16.33 15.22 -0.24
C ASP A 295 16.41 16.73 -0.11
N LYS A 296 16.87 17.18 1.06
CA LYS A 296 17.07 18.60 1.37
C LYS A 296 15.80 19.47 1.29
N GLN A 297 14.62 18.86 1.29
CA GLN A 297 13.31 19.54 1.37
C GLN A 297 12.69 19.39 2.75
N ILE A 298 11.46 19.87 2.94
CA ILE A 298 10.73 19.78 4.21
C ILE A 298 9.80 18.57 4.21
N LEU A 299 9.86 17.79 5.29
CA LEU A 299 8.83 16.82 5.66
C LEU A 299 8.03 17.36 6.85
N VAL A 300 6.71 17.20 6.80
CA VAL A 300 5.81 17.40 7.93
C VAL A 300 5.31 16.03 8.39
N SER A 301 5.73 15.61 9.57
CA SER A 301 5.29 14.37 10.17
C SER A 301 4.07 14.62 11.05
N MET A 302 2.90 14.15 10.62
CA MET A 302 1.63 14.30 11.34
C MET A 302 1.58 13.49 12.64
N LEU A 303 2.55 12.60 12.85
CA LEU A 303 2.74 11.82 14.06
C LEU A 303 4.17 12.01 14.58
N ASN A 304 4.38 11.72 15.86
CA ASN A 304 5.72 11.72 16.47
C ASN A 304 6.64 10.73 15.73
N LEU A 305 7.88 11.13 15.45
CA LEU A 305 8.89 10.31 14.79
C LEU A 305 9.20 8.99 15.53
N GLU A 306 8.93 8.91 16.83
CA GLU A 306 9.06 7.66 17.59
C GLU A 306 7.98 6.61 17.24
N SER A 307 6.89 7.03 16.57
CA SER A 307 5.73 6.17 16.28
C SER A 307 5.54 5.83 14.79
N VAL A 308 5.96 6.72 13.88
CA VAL A 308 5.65 6.67 12.44
C VAL A 308 6.11 5.42 11.69
N GLU A 309 7.06 4.66 12.26
CA GLU A 309 7.57 3.43 11.66
C GLU A 309 7.97 2.38 12.71
N LYS A 310 7.53 2.57 13.96
CA LYS A 310 7.87 1.67 15.06
C LYS A 310 7.39 0.27 14.71
N ILE A 311 8.30 -0.69 14.68
CA ILE A 311 7.97 -2.10 14.58
C ILE A 311 8.65 -2.82 15.75
N PRO A 312 7.89 -3.50 16.62
CA PRO A 312 6.44 -3.63 16.54
C PRO A 312 5.70 -2.40 17.12
N ASP A 313 4.63 -1.99 16.45
CA ASP A 313 3.68 -0.96 16.90
C ASP A 313 2.63 -1.59 17.83
N VAL A 314 2.43 -1.03 19.02
CA VAL A 314 1.53 -1.56 20.08
C VAL A 314 0.21 -0.80 20.20
N MET A 315 -0.10 0.13 19.31
CA MET A 315 -1.27 1.00 19.39
C MET A 315 -2.57 0.19 19.51
N SER A 316 -2.73 -0.86 18.71
CA SER A 316 -3.92 -1.71 18.69
C SER A 316 -4.15 -2.52 19.97
N ILE A 317 -3.11 -2.76 20.78
CA ILE A 317 -3.20 -3.54 22.04
C ILE A 317 -3.06 -2.69 23.31
N THR A 318 -2.71 -1.41 23.18
CA THR A 318 -2.53 -0.50 24.31
C THR A 318 -3.73 0.43 24.45
N LYS A 319 -4.07 0.74 25.71
CA LYS A 319 -5.08 1.77 25.98
C LYS A 319 -4.58 3.11 25.46
N GLU A 320 -5.46 3.82 24.77
CA GLU A 320 -5.19 5.17 24.34
C GLU A 320 -4.99 6.07 25.56
N LYS A 321 -3.87 6.79 25.59
CA LYS A 321 -3.66 7.87 26.55
C LYS A 321 -4.02 9.17 25.86
N GLY A 322 -5.06 9.86 26.32
CA GLY A 322 -5.25 11.32 26.30
C GLY A 322 -5.00 12.17 25.04
N ASP A 323 -4.75 11.58 23.87
CA ASP A 323 -4.23 12.32 22.71
C ASP A 323 -5.30 12.78 21.70
N VAL A 324 -6.55 12.35 21.88
CA VAL A 324 -7.69 12.77 21.05
C VAL A 324 -8.71 13.41 21.96
N ASP A 325 -9.06 14.65 21.64
CA ASP A 325 -10.19 15.30 22.26
C ASP A 325 -11.48 14.70 21.69
N LEU A 326 -12.13 13.85 22.48
CA LEU A 326 -13.34 13.15 22.08
C LEU A 326 -14.62 13.98 22.32
N ASN A 327 -14.54 15.07 23.12
CA ASN A 327 -15.73 15.78 23.63
C ASN A 327 -15.56 17.30 23.87
N GLY A 328 -14.41 17.91 23.64
CA GLY A 328 -14.19 19.36 23.81
C GLY A 328 -14.06 19.84 25.27
N ASP A 329 -14.05 18.94 26.25
CA ASP A 329 -14.26 19.28 27.67
C ASP A 329 -13.03 19.07 28.59
N GLY A 330 -11.88 18.67 28.05
CA GLY A 330 -10.64 18.47 28.80
C GLY A 330 -9.44 19.24 28.23
N VAL A 331 -9.10 20.38 28.84
CA VAL A 331 -7.89 21.15 28.49
C VAL A 331 -6.63 20.38 28.92
N ILE A 332 -5.96 19.74 27.97
CA ILE A 332 -4.55 19.36 28.02
C ILE A 332 -3.96 19.80 26.68
N ASP A 333 -3.01 20.74 26.68
CA ASP A 333 -2.22 21.25 25.53
C ASP A 333 -2.47 20.50 24.19
N VAL A 334 -3.62 20.78 23.54
CA VAL A 334 -4.28 19.84 22.62
C VAL A 334 -3.59 19.85 21.26
N ASN A 335 -3.33 18.67 20.69
CA ASN A 335 -2.97 18.57 19.28
C ASN A 335 -4.22 18.78 18.42
N GLU A 336 -4.37 19.97 17.85
CA GLU A 336 -5.53 20.36 17.03
C GLU A 336 -5.75 19.41 15.84
N LEU A 337 -4.68 18.78 15.34
CA LEU A 337 -4.70 17.86 14.20
C LEU A 337 -5.20 16.45 14.59
N LYS A 338 -5.44 16.20 15.88
CA LYS A 338 -5.97 14.95 16.44
C LYS A 338 -7.31 15.17 17.15
N THR A 339 -8.27 15.73 16.44
CA THR A 339 -9.62 16.05 16.97
C THR A 339 -10.72 15.29 16.23
N ILE A 340 -11.82 14.97 16.92
CA ILE A 340 -13.02 14.39 16.32
C ILE A 340 -14.24 15.19 16.81
N GLU A 341 -14.94 15.84 15.88
CA GLU A 341 -16.07 16.74 16.18
C GLU A 341 -17.32 16.32 15.39
N LEU A 342 -18.43 16.08 16.09
CA LEU A 342 -19.73 15.80 15.49
C LEU A 342 -20.49 17.08 15.17
N ALA A 343 -21.19 17.07 14.04
CA ALA A 343 -21.98 18.19 13.56
C ALA A 343 -21.20 19.53 13.56
N PRO A 344 -20.00 19.55 12.92
CA PRO A 344 -19.17 20.74 12.87
C PRO A 344 -19.90 21.89 12.18
N LYS A 345 -19.73 23.11 12.69
CA LYS A 345 -20.32 24.32 12.09
C LYS A 345 -19.38 24.88 11.02
N ILE A 346 -19.52 24.39 9.78
CA ILE A 346 -18.74 24.85 8.63
C ILE A 346 -19.63 25.69 7.70
N GLU A 347 -19.17 26.90 7.36
CA GLU A 347 -19.91 27.80 6.48
C GLU A 347 -20.17 27.17 5.10
N GLY A 348 -21.42 27.28 4.64
CA GLY A 348 -21.85 26.73 3.35
C GLY A 348 -21.94 25.21 3.29
N LEU A 349 -21.71 24.50 4.41
CA LEU A 349 -21.89 23.06 4.50
C LEU A 349 -23.19 22.71 5.22
N SER A 350 -24.00 21.88 4.58
CA SER A 350 -25.20 21.28 5.17
C SER A 350 -25.44 19.92 4.53
N LEU A 351 -26.14 19.04 5.24
CA LEU A 351 -26.54 17.74 4.67
C LEU A 351 -27.49 17.97 3.49
N ALA A 352 -27.22 17.29 2.38
CA ALA A 352 -28.15 17.24 1.26
C ALA A 352 -29.40 16.42 1.61
N GLY A 353 -30.46 16.55 0.81
CA GLY A 353 -31.75 15.90 1.08
C GLY A 353 -31.67 14.37 1.13
N ASP A 354 -30.83 13.77 0.28
CA ASP A 354 -30.51 12.35 0.22
C ASP A 354 -29.55 11.87 1.33
N GLU A 355 -28.99 12.81 2.10
CA GLU A 355 -28.12 12.56 3.25
C GLU A 355 -28.88 12.66 4.58
N LYS A 356 -30.20 12.81 4.53
CA LYS A 356 -31.06 12.86 5.72
C LYS A 356 -30.88 11.59 6.56
N GLY A 357 -30.62 11.77 7.86
CA GLY A 357 -30.36 10.67 8.79
C GLY A 357 -28.90 10.25 8.89
N LYS A 358 -27.99 10.90 8.13
CA LYS A 358 -26.53 10.78 8.28
C LYS A 358 -25.99 11.89 9.19
N MET A 359 -24.69 11.83 9.48
CA MET A 359 -24.01 12.79 10.36
C MET A 359 -22.71 13.29 9.74
N LEU A 360 -22.46 14.59 9.84
CA LEU A 360 -21.15 15.17 9.50
C LEU A 360 -20.23 15.02 10.70
N CYS A 361 -19.01 14.54 10.45
CA CYS A 361 -17.97 14.38 11.47
C CYS A 361 -16.67 14.97 10.95
N ARG A 362 -16.17 16.02 11.60
CA ARG A 362 -14.87 16.64 11.31
C ARG A 362 -13.79 15.87 12.06
N VAL A 363 -12.79 15.40 11.33
CA VAL A 363 -11.70 14.56 11.83
C VAL A 363 -10.37 15.21 11.47
N GLY A 364 -9.50 15.40 12.46
CA GLY A 364 -8.15 15.89 12.24
C GLY A 364 -7.33 14.92 11.38
N ALA A 365 -6.49 15.45 10.49
CA ALA A 365 -5.74 14.65 9.52
C ALA A 365 -4.69 13.71 10.15
N ALA A 366 -4.33 13.93 11.42
CA ALA A 366 -3.44 13.09 12.20
C ALA A 366 -4.16 12.02 13.05
N VAL A 367 -5.50 12.05 13.13
CA VAL A 367 -6.28 10.98 13.78
C VAL A 367 -6.01 9.67 13.07
N THR A 368 -5.67 8.62 13.82
CA THR A 368 -5.45 7.29 13.25
C THR A 368 -6.77 6.53 13.10
N ASN A 369 -6.80 5.56 12.19
CA ASN A 369 -7.97 4.69 12.04
C ASN A 369 -8.27 3.93 13.34
N GLU A 370 -7.26 3.57 14.14
CA GLU A 370 -7.50 2.96 15.47
C GLU A 370 -8.20 3.93 16.42
N GLN A 371 -7.81 5.20 16.43
CA GLN A 371 -8.44 6.23 17.27
C GLN A 371 -9.89 6.48 16.83
N PHE A 372 -10.10 6.61 15.51
CA PHE A 372 -11.44 6.80 14.95
C PHE A 372 -12.35 5.59 15.19
N ARG A 373 -11.81 4.36 15.05
CA ARG A 373 -12.53 3.11 15.37
C ARG A 373 -12.96 3.09 16.84
N ARG A 374 -12.04 3.34 17.77
CA ARG A 374 -12.34 3.37 19.21
C ARG A 374 -13.41 4.39 19.55
N TRP A 375 -13.31 5.58 18.97
CA TRP A 375 -14.31 6.63 19.10
C TRP A 375 -15.67 6.16 18.57
N ALA A 376 -15.74 5.64 17.35
CA ALA A 376 -16.99 5.21 16.72
C ALA A 376 -17.68 4.07 17.48
N VAL A 377 -16.90 3.05 17.88
CA VAL A 377 -17.39 1.92 18.68
C VAL A 377 -17.86 2.36 20.06
N GLY A 378 -17.07 3.20 20.75
CA GLY A 378 -17.42 3.74 22.06
C GLY A 378 -18.64 4.66 22.03
N HIS A 379 -18.81 5.42 20.94
CA HIS A 379 -19.97 6.29 20.72
C HIS A 379 -21.22 5.49 20.36
N GLY A 380 -21.08 4.41 19.58
CA GLY A 380 -22.13 3.44 19.28
C GLY A 380 -23.27 3.93 18.37
N LYS A 381 -23.18 5.14 17.78
CA LYS A 381 -24.25 5.73 16.95
C LYS A 381 -23.87 5.99 15.51
N TRP A 382 -22.60 6.24 15.22
CA TRP A 382 -22.15 6.68 13.90
C TRP A 382 -20.91 5.90 13.49
N ALA A 383 -20.85 5.50 12.22
CA ALA A 383 -19.71 4.82 11.63
C ALA A 383 -19.51 5.27 10.19
N LEU A 384 -18.26 5.20 9.72
CA LEU A 384 -17.97 5.27 8.31
C LEU A 384 -18.39 3.95 7.66
N PRO A 385 -19.12 3.96 6.52
CA PRO A 385 -19.63 2.73 5.93
C PRO A 385 -18.53 1.87 5.28
N VAL A 386 -17.40 2.45 4.93
CA VAL A 386 -16.26 1.76 4.30
C VAL A 386 -14.96 2.36 4.82
N ASP A 387 -13.96 1.52 5.06
CA ASP A 387 -12.60 1.94 5.42
C ASP A 387 -11.59 0.87 4.97
N VAL A 388 -10.30 1.15 5.10
CA VAL A 388 -9.23 0.17 4.92
C VAL A 388 -9.17 -0.80 6.11
N ILE A 389 -8.62 -1.99 5.91
CA ILE A 389 -8.45 -2.98 6.99
C ILE A 389 -7.52 -2.47 8.11
N LEU A 390 -6.47 -1.73 7.74
CA LEU A 390 -5.38 -1.31 8.62
C LEU A 390 -5.81 -0.17 9.57
N VAL A 391 -5.41 -0.27 10.84
CA VAL A 391 -5.76 0.74 11.86
C VAL A 391 -4.59 1.70 12.17
N GLU A 392 -3.37 1.27 11.90
CA GLU A 392 -2.14 2.06 12.08
C GLU A 392 -1.83 2.94 10.84
N VAL A 393 -2.84 3.71 10.41
CA VAL A 393 -2.79 4.74 9.35
C VAL A 393 -3.55 5.98 9.81
N THR A 394 -3.23 7.16 9.26
CA THR A 394 -3.94 8.40 9.59
C THR A 394 -5.06 8.70 8.61
N ALA A 395 -6.10 9.41 9.03
CA ALA A 395 -7.19 9.86 8.17
C ALA A 395 -6.67 10.62 6.94
N GLY A 396 -5.67 11.50 7.11
CA GLY A 396 -5.00 12.17 5.99
C GLY A 396 -4.25 11.21 5.06
N GLY A 397 -3.63 10.17 5.61
CA GLY A 397 -2.89 9.15 4.86
C GLY A 397 -3.78 8.16 4.11
N VAL A 398 -5.01 7.91 4.56
CA VAL A 398 -6.03 7.11 3.86
C VAL A 398 -6.69 7.96 2.77
N ASN A 399 -7.04 9.20 3.09
CA ASN A 399 -7.75 10.09 2.17
C ASN A 399 -6.88 10.61 1.02
N GLY A 400 -5.63 10.99 1.30
CA GLY A 400 -4.70 11.57 0.31
C GLY A 400 -4.51 10.73 -0.96
N PRO A 401 -4.19 9.42 -0.86
CA PRO A 401 -4.03 8.52 -2.00
C PRO A 401 -5.33 7.85 -2.47
N ILE A 402 -6.50 8.26 -1.94
CA ILE A 402 -7.81 7.74 -2.37
C ILE A 402 -7.93 6.23 -2.07
N CYS A 403 -7.62 5.83 -0.83
CA CYS A 403 -7.75 4.44 -0.40
C CYS A 403 -9.20 3.96 -0.39
N HIS A 404 -9.38 2.64 -0.36
CA HIS A 404 -10.68 2.00 -0.40
C HIS A 404 -10.78 0.76 0.50
N GLY A 405 -12.02 0.38 0.82
CA GLY A 405 -12.35 -0.91 1.45
C GLY A 405 -12.75 -1.95 0.42
N ALA A 406 -13.89 -2.59 0.64
CA ALA A 406 -14.49 -3.57 -0.26
C ALA A 406 -16.02 -3.45 -0.30
N GLY A 407 -16.65 -4.12 -1.26
CA GLY A 407 -18.08 -4.12 -1.57
C GLY A 407 -18.43 -3.24 -2.78
N ARG A 408 -19.12 -3.82 -3.78
CA ARG A 408 -19.49 -3.12 -5.02
C ARG A 408 -20.40 -1.90 -4.83
N ARG A 409 -21.16 -1.90 -3.71
CA ARG A 409 -22.02 -0.78 -3.32
C ARG A 409 -21.24 0.43 -2.77
N HIS A 410 -19.98 0.23 -2.37
CA HIS A 410 -19.16 1.25 -1.76
C HIS A 410 -18.28 1.93 -2.80
N GLN A 411 -18.19 3.25 -2.69
CA GLN A 411 -17.18 4.04 -3.37
C GLN A 411 -15.91 4.11 -2.50
N THR A 412 -14.91 4.90 -2.91
CA THR A 412 -13.66 5.07 -2.14
C THR A 412 -13.93 5.81 -0.82
N VAL A 413 -12.98 5.75 0.13
CA VAL A 413 -13.12 6.49 1.40
C VAL A 413 -13.29 7.99 1.16
N SER A 414 -12.56 8.53 0.17
CA SER A 414 -12.61 9.95 -0.21
C SER A 414 -13.97 10.40 -0.76
N ASP A 415 -14.82 9.50 -1.25
CA ASP A 415 -16.17 9.84 -1.76
C ASP A 415 -17.13 10.26 -0.62
N TYR A 416 -16.79 9.92 0.62
CA TYR A 416 -17.56 10.29 1.81
C TYR A 416 -17.14 11.64 2.40
N VAL A 417 -16.18 12.33 1.81
CA VAL A 417 -15.75 13.66 2.25
C VAL A 417 -16.77 14.72 1.85
N ARG A 418 -17.04 15.66 2.76
CA ARG A 418 -17.93 16.81 2.58
C ARG A 418 -17.26 18.16 2.84
N ALA A 419 -16.11 18.16 3.48
CA ALA A 419 -15.24 19.33 3.52
C ALA A 419 -13.77 18.95 3.68
N ILE A 420 -12.89 19.77 3.13
CA ILE A 420 -11.44 19.72 3.36
C ILE A 420 -10.99 21.07 3.91
N GLU A 421 -10.31 21.03 5.05
CA GLU A 421 -9.60 22.16 5.64
C GLU A 421 -8.09 21.96 5.47
N TYR A 422 -7.38 23.01 5.05
CA TYR A 422 -5.97 22.89 4.72
C TYR A 422 -5.24 24.24 4.79
N ILE A 423 -3.91 24.18 4.86
CA ILE A 423 -3.03 25.33 4.70
C ILE A 423 -2.61 25.45 3.24
N ASP A 424 -3.00 26.55 2.59
CA ASP A 424 -2.67 26.83 1.19
C ASP A 424 -1.21 27.27 0.99
N ALA A 425 -0.81 27.51 -0.27
CA ALA A 425 0.57 27.85 -0.62
C ALA A 425 1.02 29.24 -0.15
N ASN A 426 0.12 30.06 0.41
CA ASN A 426 0.42 31.34 1.06
C ASN A 426 0.47 31.20 2.59
N GLY A 427 0.27 29.98 3.12
CA GLY A 427 0.18 29.73 4.55
C GLY A 427 -1.10 30.26 5.17
N VAL A 428 -2.20 30.30 4.41
CA VAL A 428 -3.53 30.69 4.89
C VAL A 428 -4.38 29.44 5.08
N HIS A 429 -5.11 29.39 6.20
CA HIS A 429 -6.08 28.31 6.44
C HIS A 429 -7.31 28.50 5.54
N ARG A 430 -7.68 27.45 4.82
CA ARG A 430 -8.73 27.44 3.81
C ARG A 430 -9.68 26.27 4.02
N THR A 431 -10.89 26.40 3.49
CA THR A 431 -11.91 25.36 3.52
C THR A 431 -12.51 25.18 2.12
N VAL A 432 -12.72 23.93 1.72
CA VAL A 432 -13.43 23.55 0.49
C VAL A 432 -14.65 22.72 0.86
N THR A 433 -15.84 23.19 0.49
CA THR A 433 -17.14 22.51 0.71
C THR A 433 -17.90 22.27 -0.58
N LYS A 434 -17.57 22.98 -1.67
CA LYS A 434 -18.25 22.83 -2.97
C LYS A 434 -18.08 21.41 -3.52
N PRO A 435 -19.16 20.67 -3.81
CA PRO A 435 -19.07 19.30 -4.32
C PRO A 435 -18.18 19.16 -5.56
N ALA A 436 -18.27 20.10 -6.51
CA ALA A 436 -17.42 20.11 -7.71
C ALA A 436 -15.92 20.20 -7.38
N HIS A 437 -15.55 21.01 -6.37
CA HIS A 437 -14.16 21.16 -5.94
C HIS A 437 -13.67 19.95 -5.13
N LEU A 438 -14.55 19.33 -4.33
CA LEU A 438 -14.21 18.14 -3.55
C LEU A 438 -13.75 16.96 -4.42
N ARG A 439 -14.21 16.89 -5.67
CA ARG A 439 -13.77 15.88 -6.64
C ARG A 439 -12.26 15.88 -6.91
N ALA A 440 -11.57 17.00 -6.63
CA ALA A 440 -10.10 17.10 -6.61
C ALA A 440 -9.54 17.23 -5.19
N ALA A 441 -10.21 17.99 -4.31
CA ALA A 441 -9.68 18.29 -2.97
C ALA A 441 -9.66 17.08 -2.02
N ALA A 442 -10.66 16.21 -2.07
CA ALA A 442 -10.76 15.06 -1.16
C ALA A 442 -9.77 13.93 -1.50
N GLY A 443 -9.15 13.94 -2.68
CA GLY A 443 -8.15 12.96 -3.10
C GLY A 443 -6.92 13.67 -3.66
N CYS A 444 -6.43 14.68 -2.95
CA CYS A 444 -5.50 15.66 -3.54
C CYS A 444 -4.03 15.25 -3.49
N PHE A 445 -3.69 14.07 -2.96
CA PHE A 445 -2.31 13.62 -2.78
C PHE A 445 -1.42 14.61 -2.01
N GLY A 446 -2.00 15.45 -1.14
CA GLY A 446 -1.30 16.55 -0.47
C GLY A 446 -0.83 17.69 -1.39
N LEU A 447 -1.28 17.75 -2.66
CA LEU A 447 -0.92 18.80 -3.61
C LEU A 447 -1.70 20.10 -3.41
N LEU A 448 -2.94 20.02 -2.90
CA LEU A 448 -3.76 21.18 -2.57
C LEU A 448 -3.11 22.04 -1.47
N GLY A 449 -2.43 21.38 -0.53
CA GLY A 449 -1.73 21.96 0.61
C GLY A 449 -1.64 20.97 1.76
N ILE A 450 -1.31 21.46 2.95
CA ILE A 450 -1.27 20.61 4.16
C ILE A 450 -2.71 20.49 4.68
N VAL A 451 -3.36 19.36 4.42
CA VAL A 451 -4.70 19.06 4.96
C VAL A 451 -4.61 18.96 6.48
N THR A 452 -5.42 19.77 7.16
CA THR A 452 -5.49 19.81 8.63
C THR A 452 -6.65 18.97 9.13
N HIS A 453 -7.81 19.05 8.47
CA HIS A 453 -9.03 18.32 8.85
C HIS A 453 -9.83 17.88 7.63
N ILE A 454 -10.56 16.77 7.80
CA ILE A 454 -11.43 16.14 6.82
C ILE A 454 -12.81 16.01 7.47
N THR A 455 -13.85 16.52 6.82
CA THR A 455 -15.23 16.27 7.27
C THR A 455 -15.82 15.10 6.50
N LEU A 456 -16.12 14.02 7.21
CA LEU A 456 -16.68 12.77 6.70
C LEU A 456 -18.19 12.72 6.90
N LEU A 457 -18.90 12.09 5.97
CA LEU A 457 -20.31 11.76 6.08
C LEU A 457 -20.47 10.35 6.67
N LEU A 458 -20.86 10.28 7.95
CA LEU A 458 -21.07 9.04 8.68
C LEU A 458 -22.52 8.55 8.54
N SER A 459 -22.68 7.23 8.54
CA SER A 459 -23.98 6.57 8.58
C SER A 459 -24.31 6.13 10.01
N PRO A 460 -25.60 5.89 10.33
CA PRO A 460 -25.97 5.25 11.59
C PRO A 460 -25.18 3.95 11.79
N MET A 461 -24.78 3.68 13.03
CA MET A 461 -24.06 2.46 13.38
C MET A 461 -24.86 1.22 12.97
N THR A 462 -24.21 0.32 12.24
CA THR A 462 -24.70 -1.03 11.97
C THR A 462 -23.70 -2.06 12.51
N TYR A 463 -24.03 -3.33 12.36
CA TYR A 463 -23.27 -4.45 12.90
C TYR A 463 -22.95 -5.44 11.79
N ALA A 464 -21.66 -5.69 11.56
CA ALA A 464 -21.19 -6.66 10.59
C ALA A 464 -21.47 -8.09 11.08
N VAL A 465 -22.01 -8.94 10.21
CA VAL A 465 -22.25 -10.37 10.48
C VAL A 465 -21.21 -11.20 9.72
N LEU A 466 -20.02 -11.32 10.29
CA LEU A 466 -18.87 -12.00 9.70
C LEU A 466 -19.09 -13.52 9.72
N ARG A 467 -19.02 -14.16 8.55
CA ARG A 467 -19.06 -15.62 8.39
C ARG A 467 -17.92 -16.08 7.47
N PRO A 468 -16.66 -15.92 7.90
CA PRO A 468 -15.53 -16.26 7.06
C PRO A 468 -15.53 -17.76 6.75
N THR A 469 -15.06 -18.11 5.55
CA THR A 469 -15.01 -19.51 5.08
C THR A 469 -13.67 -19.87 4.46
N LYS A 470 -13.38 -21.19 4.38
CA LYS A 470 -12.18 -21.72 3.73
C LYS A 470 -12.51 -22.76 2.64
N PRO A 471 -13.24 -22.37 1.57
CA PRO A 471 -13.58 -23.28 0.49
C PRO A 471 -12.33 -23.72 -0.28
N ASP A 472 -12.45 -24.84 -1.02
CA ASP A 472 -11.47 -25.19 -2.06
C ASP A 472 -11.30 -24.02 -3.03
N ILE A 473 -10.06 -23.77 -3.46
CA ILE A 473 -9.71 -22.61 -4.28
C ILE A 473 -10.53 -22.53 -5.58
N ALA A 474 -10.88 -23.67 -6.19
CA ALA A 474 -11.70 -23.73 -7.40
C ALA A 474 -13.19 -23.48 -7.17
N LEU A 475 -13.65 -23.54 -5.91
CA LEU A 475 -15.02 -23.21 -5.52
C LEU A 475 -15.13 -21.81 -4.90
N ALA A 476 -14.01 -21.23 -4.44
CA ALA A 476 -13.97 -19.87 -3.93
C ALA A 476 -14.21 -18.83 -5.04
N ILE A 477 -13.46 -18.98 -6.13
CA ILE A 477 -13.59 -18.20 -7.37
C ILE A 477 -13.40 -19.19 -8.53
N PRO A 478 -14.50 -19.66 -9.15
CA PRO A 478 -14.38 -20.70 -10.18
C PRO A 478 -13.57 -20.25 -11.42
N PRO A 479 -12.63 -21.08 -11.93
CA PRO A 479 -11.84 -20.78 -13.13
C PRO A 479 -12.71 -20.68 -14.39
N LEU A 480 -12.23 -20.17 -15.53
CA LEU A 480 -13.05 -20.13 -16.74
C LEU A 480 -13.26 -21.52 -17.35
N SER A 481 -12.25 -22.37 -17.24
CA SER A 481 -12.25 -23.77 -17.62
C SER A 481 -11.52 -24.61 -16.55
N PRO A 482 -11.92 -25.87 -16.31
CA PRO A 482 -11.15 -26.79 -15.45
C PRO A 482 -9.68 -26.95 -15.86
N THR A 483 -9.36 -26.74 -17.14
CA THR A 483 -7.97 -26.79 -17.64
C THR A 483 -7.10 -25.65 -17.15
N ASP A 484 -7.70 -24.53 -16.72
CA ASP A 484 -7.00 -23.33 -16.25
C ASP A 484 -6.46 -23.51 -14.83
N ILE A 485 -6.84 -24.59 -14.15
CA ILE A 485 -6.33 -24.92 -12.82
C ILE A 485 -4.94 -25.56 -12.96
N PRO A 486 -3.93 -25.11 -12.20
CA PRO A 486 -2.63 -25.78 -12.14
C PRO A 486 -2.78 -27.25 -11.80
N ILE A 487 -1.95 -28.12 -12.39
CA ILE A 487 -2.06 -29.57 -12.21
C ILE A 487 -2.03 -30.02 -10.73
N ALA A 488 -1.23 -29.36 -9.88
CA ALA A 488 -1.18 -29.61 -8.43
C ALA A 488 -2.46 -29.24 -7.65
N LEU A 489 -3.33 -28.42 -8.24
CA LEU A 489 -4.59 -27.97 -7.66
C LEU A 489 -5.82 -28.64 -8.31
N ARG A 490 -5.63 -29.36 -9.43
CA ARG A 490 -6.73 -29.99 -10.16
C ARG A 490 -7.40 -31.07 -9.32
N LYS A 491 -8.73 -31.00 -9.28
CA LYS A 491 -9.60 -32.01 -8.68
C LYS A 491 -10.84 -32.17 -9.55
N SER A 492 -11.74 -33.08 -9.15
CA SER A 492 -13.01 -33.30 -9.84
C SER A 492 -14.15 -32.74 -9.00
N TRP A 493 -15.07 -32.04 -9.66
CA TRP A 493 -16.31 -31.54 -9.07
C TRP A 493 -17.48 -31.90 -9.98
N THR A 494 -18.66 -32.07 -9.40
CA THR A 494 -19.87 -32.22 -10.21
C THR A 494 -20.19 -30.90 -10.93
N PRO A 495 -20.82 -30.95 -12.12
CA PRO A 495 -21.28 -29.73 -12.80
C PRO A 495 -22.18 -28.85 -11.92
N ALA A 496 -22.98 -29.46 -11.04
CA ALA A 496 -23.84 -28.75 -10.09
C ALA A 496 -23.02 -27.97 -9.05
N GLN A 497 -22.05 -28.62 -8.38
CA GLN A 497 -21.18 -27.95 -7.40
C GLN A 497 -20.45 -26.74 -7.99
N TYR A 498 -19.94 -26.89 -9.22
CA TYR A 498 -19.26 -25.80 -9.90
C TYR A 498 -20.22 -24.65 -10.26
N ALA A 499 -21.42 -24.96 -10.76
CA ALA A 499 -22.44 -23.96 -11.09
C ALA A 499 -22.93 -23.21 -9.84
N ASP A 500 -23.13 -23.91 -8.73
CA ASP A 500 -23.54 -23.33 -7.44
C ASP A 500 -22.44 -22.40 -6.89
N ALA A 501 -21.17 -22.84 -6.94
CA ALA A 501 -20.03 -22.02 -6.53
C ALA A 501 -19.87 -20.75 -7.38
N LEU A 502 -20.09 -20.86 -8.70
CA LEU A 502 -20.03 -19.69 -9.60
C LEU A 502 -21.13 -18.70 -9.26
N LYS A 503 -22.36 -19.18 -9.09
CA LYS A 503 -23.49 -18.34 -8.69
C LYS A 503 -23.23 -17.68 -7.34
N GLU A 504 -22.72 -18.42 -6.36
CA GLU A 504 -22.42 -17.89 -5.03
C GLU A 504 -21.34 -16.80 -5.09
N PHE A 505 -20.26 -17.01 -5.85
CA PHE A 505 -19.23 -16.00 -6.06
C PHE A 505 -19.82 -14.72 -6.68
N GLU A 506 -20.61 -14.84 -7.76
CA GLU A 506 -21.23 -13.70 -8.44
C GLU A 506 -22.23 -12.98 -7.51
N ASP A 507 -23.05 -13.72 -6.76
CA ASP A 507 -24.00 -13.15 -5.81
C ASP A 507 -23.28 -12.37 -4.70
N LYS A 508 -22.21 -12.92 -4.12
CA LYS A 508 -21.38 -12.25 -3.11
C LYS A 508 -20.68 -11.02 -3.67
N ALA A 509 -20.05 -11.12 -4.84
CA ALA A 509 -19.37 -10.02 -5.51
C ALA A 509 -20.33 -8.88 -5.90
N ASN A 510 -21.59 -9.21 -6.18
CA ASN A 510 -22.58 -8.24 -6.62
C ASN A 510 -23.31 -7.55 -5.46
N ASN A 511 -23.57 -8.27 -4.38
CA ASN A 511 -24.60 -7.91 -3.39
C ASN A 511 -24.09 -7.72 -1.95
N ASP A 512 -23.05 -8.44 -1.53
CA ASP A 512 -22.59 -8.37 -0.14
C ASP A 512 -22.14 -6.95 0.24
N TYR A 513 -22.28 -6.61 1.52
CA TYR A 513 -21.81 -5.34 2.04
C TYR A 513 -20.29 -5.22 1.88
N TYR A 514 -19.57 -6.27 2.26
CA TYR A 514 -18.12 -6.39 2.13
C TYR A 514 -17.77 -7.67 1.38
N SER A 515 -16.86 -7.59 0.42
CA SER A 515 -16.54 -8.71 -0.48
C SER A 515 -15.04 -8.84 -0.72
N GLU A 516 -14.40 -9.80 -0.04
CA GLU A 516 -12.95 -10.00 -0.09
C GLU A 516 -12.55 -11.49 -0.10
N TRP A 517 -11.58 -11.82 -0.94
CA TRP A 517 -11.02 -13.17 -1.13
C TRP A 517 -9.51 -13.14 -1.02
N PHE A 518 -8.94 -14.13 -0.34
CA PHE A 518 -7.51 -14.30 -0.14
C PHE A 518 -7.08 -15.67 -0.63
N TRP A 519 -5.97 -15.73 -1.35
CA TRP A 519 -5.28 -16.97 -1.65
C TRP A 519 -3.83 -16.87 -1.19
N PHE A 520 -3.49 -17.63 -0.17
CA PHE A 520 -2.11 -17.78 0.27
C PHE A 520 -1.34 -18.70 -0.68
N THR A 521 -0.13 -18.30 -1.06
CA THR A 521 0.63 -19.01 -2.10
C THR A 521 0.84 -20.48 -1.73
N ARG A 522 0.51 -21.39 -2.67
CA ARG A 522 0.52 -22.85 -2.51
C ARG A 522 -0.66 -23.46 -1.75
N SER A 523 -1.58 -22.66 -1.21
CA SER A 523 -2.78 -23.18 -0.54
C SER A 523 -3.74 -23.83 -1.54
N GLN A 524 -4.35 -24.95 -1.14
CA GLN A 524 -5.46 -25.59 -1.88
C GLN A 524 -6.84 -24.97 -1.54
N GLN A 525 -6.88 -24.06 -0.58
CA GLN A 525 -8.08 -23.35 -0.13
C GLN A 525 -7.88 -21.84 -0.27
N ALA A 526 -8.96 -21.12 -0.55
CA ALA A 526 -9.01 -19.68 -0.35
C ALA A 526 -9.50 -19.37 1.07
N TRP A 527 -9.21 -18.19 1.59
CA TRP A 527 -9.95 -17.62 2.71
C TRP A 527 -10.90 -16.56 2.17
N VAL A 528 -12.20 -16.71 2.46
CA VAL A 528 -13.25 -15.84 1.93
C VAL A 528 -13.91 -15.11 3.08
N ASN A 529 -13.79 -13.78 3.10
CA ASN A 529 -14.37 -12.90 4.10
C ASN A 529 -15.38 -11.97 3.44
N THR A 530 -16.56 -12.52 3.15
CA THR A 530 -17.68 -11.74 2.63
C THR A 530 -18.80 -11.72 3.66
N TRP A 531 -19.45 -10.58 3.83
CA TRP A 531 -20.46 -10.41 4.87
C TRP A 531 -21.43 -9.27 4.56
N ASN A 532 -22.58 -9.33 5.24
CA ASN A 532 -23.58 -8.28 5.24
C ASN A 532 -23.70 -7.66 6.64
N ASP A 533 -24.26 -6.47 6.72
CA ASP A 533 -24.52 -5.76 7.96
C ASP A 533 -26.00 -5.84 8.39
N THR A 534 -26.26 -5.51 9.64
CA THR A 534 -27.61 -5.39 10.21
C THR A 534 -27.69 -4.18 11.15
N ALA A 535 -28.86 -3.55 11.25
CA ALA A 535 -29.11 -2.52 12.26
C ALA A 535 -29.31 -3.12 13.67
N ASP A 536 -29.50 -4.44 13.76
CA ASP A 536 -29.71 -5.15 15.03
C ASP A 536 -28.41 -5.34 15.82
N ALA A 537 -28.36 -4.71 17.00
CA ALA A 537 -27.25 -4.80 17.93
C ALA A 537 -27.27 -6.07 18.81
N GLU A 538 -28.40 -6.79 18.86
CA GLU A 538 -28.57 -7.91 19.79
C GLU A 538 -27.56 -9.03 19.49
N GLY A 539 -26.83 -9.45 20.53
CA GLY A 539 -25.79 -10.47 20.42
C GLY A 539 -24.49 -10.00 19.75
N ALA A 540 -24.32 -8.70 19.49
CA ALA A 540 -23.05 -8.17 19.02
C ALA A 540 -21.96 -8.32 20.10
N VAL A 541 -20.77 -8.76 19.69
CA VAL A 541 -19.59 -8.94 20.52
C VAL A 541 -18.46 -8.02 20.05
N GLU A 542 -17.47 -7.79 20.90
CA GLU A 542 -16.22 -7.14 20.48
C GLU A 542 -15.35 -8.14 19.72
N TYR A 543 -15.33 -8.03 18.40
CA TYR A 543 -14.46 -8.85 17.54
C TYR A 543 -13.44 -8.00 16.75
N PRO A 544 -12.17 -8.44 16.67
CA PRO A 544 -11.53 -9.32 17.65
C PRO A 544 -11.65 -8.74 19.06
N SER A 545 -11.74 -9.64 20.05
CA SER A 545 -11.73 -9.26 21.47
C SER A 545 -10.38 -8.62 21.85
N PRO A 546 -10.23 -8.01 23.03
CA PRO A 546 -8.93 -7.51 23.48
C PRO A 546 -7.84 -8.60 23.50
N PHE A 547 -8.16 -9.82 23.93
CA PHE A 547 -7.20 -10.93 23.93
C PHE A 547 -6.92 -11.43 22.52
N ASP A 548 -7.93 -11.55 21.66
CA ASP A 548 -7.70 -11.90 20.25
C ASP A 548 -6.86 -10.84 19.55
N THR A 549 -7.07 -9.56 19.85
CA THR A 549 -6.25 -8.46 19.32
C THR A 549 -4.79 -8.60 19.77
N PHE A 550 -4.54 -8.97 21.03
CA PHE A 550 -3.19 -9.32 21.50
C PHE A 550 -2.61 -10.53 20.75
N VAL A 551 -3.38 -11.60 20.55
CA VAL A 551 -2.93 -12.78 19.79
C VAL A 551 -2.60 -12.42 18.34
N GLN A 552 -3.44 -11.63 17.67
CA GLN A 552 -3.21 -11.16 16.29
C GLN A 552 -1.97 -10.26 16.21
N TRP A 553 -1.75 -9.41 17.21
CA TRP A 553 -0.54 -8.62 17.33
C TRP A 553 0.72 -9.49 17.44
N VAL A 554 0.68 -10.53 18.28
CA VAL A 554 1.79 -11.48 18.45
C VAL A 554 2.02 -12.25 17.15
N GLN A 555 0.96 -12.61 16.41
CA GLN A 555 1.06 -13.23 15.08
C GLN A 555 1.82 -12.33 14.09
N GLY A 556 1.48 -11.04 14.02
CA GLY A 556 2.19 -10.08 13.15
C GLY A 556 3.66 -9.94 13.53
N TRP A 557 3.94 -9.76 14.82
CA TRP A 557 5.31 -9.62 15.33
C TRP A 557 6.16 -10.88 15.10
N VAL A 558 5.66 -12.07 15.44
CA VAL A 558 6.40 -13.32 15.20
C VAL A 558 6.54 -13.62 13.70
N GLY A 559 5.60 -13.15 12.86
CA GLY A 559 5.71 -13.19 11.41
C GLY A 559 6.98 -12.48 10.93
N SER A 560 7.25 -11.27 11.43
CA SER A 560 8.50 -10.54 11.14
C SER A 560 9.74 -11.25 11.70
N VAL A 561 9.65 -11.85 12.89
CA VAL A 561 10.76 -12.63 13.45
C VAL A 561 11.07 -13.85 12.57
N LEU A 562 10.04 -14.54 12.08
CA LEU A 562 10.16 -15.68 11.16
C LEU A 562 10.83 -15.24 9.86
N THR A 563 10.30 -14.22 9.17
CA THR A 563 10.82 -13.79 7.86
C THR A 563 12.23 -13.23 7.95
N GLY A 564 12.57 -12.55 9.04
CA GLY A 564 13.91 -12.02 9.32
C GLY A 564 14.88 -13.04 9.97
N SER A 565 14.47 -14.29 10.17
CA SER A 565 15.33 -15.31 10.76
C SER A 565 16.28 -15.92 9.73
N GLU A 566 17.49 -16.29 10.18
CA GLU A 566 18.48 -16.98 9.35
C GLU A 566 17.93 -18.28 8.76
N VAL A 567 17.20 -19.08 9.56
CA VAL A 567 16.61 -20.33 9.08
C VAL A 567 15.71 -20.10 7.88
N PHE A 568 14.86 -19.07 7.90
CA PHE A 568 13.90 -18.81 6.84
C PHE A 568 14.60 -18.40 5.55
N GLY A 569 15.62 -17.54 5.64
CA GLY A 569 16.42 -17.09 4.50
C GLY A 569 17.28 -18.19 3.84
N LEU A 570 17.50 -19.30 4.54
CA LEU A 570 18.22 -20.48 4.05
C LEU A 570 17.31 -21.51 3.34
N LEU A 571 15.99 -21.39 3.48
CA LEU A 571 15.05 -22.33 2.86
C LEU A 571 14.84 -22.02 1.37
N PRO A 572 14.52 -23.03 0.53
CA PRO A 572 13.97 -22.80 -0.80
C PRO A 572 12.73 -21.88 -0.75
N GLY A 573 12.56 -21.01 -1.73
CA GLY A 573 11.40 -20.13 -1.88
C GLY A 573 10.07 -20.88 -1.86
N ARG A 574 10.03 -22.10 -2.42
CA ARG A 574 8.84 -22.96 -2.38
C ARG A 574 8.43 -23.35 -0.96
N TRP A 575 9.42 -23.59 -0.09
CA TRP A 575 9.19 -23.88 1.32
C TRP A 575 8.77 -22.64 2.08
N GLN A 576 9.43 -21.51 1.83
CA GLN A 576 9.08 -20.23 2.44
C GLN A 576 7.62 -19.86 2.17
N ALA A 577 7.19 -19.94 0.90
CA ALA A 577 5.80 -19.71 0.50
C ALA A 577 4.83 -20.66 1.22
N CYS A 578 5.14 -21.96 1.25
CA CYS A 578 4.29 -22.96 1.90
C CYS A 578 4.20 -22.76 3.42
N ILE A 579 5.29 -22.38 4.09
CA ILE A 579 5.32 -22.09 5.52
C ILE A 579 4.44 -20.87 5.83
N LEU A 580 4.66 -19.75 5.12
CA LEU A 580 3.86 -18.53 5.31
C LEU A 580 2.38 -18.78 5.03
N SER A 581 2.07 -19.50 3.95
CA SER A 581 0.70 -19.89 3.63
C SER A 581 0.05 -20.74 4.72
N SER A 582 0.78 -21.71 5.26
CA SER A 582 0.25 -22.62 6.29
C SER A 582 -0.08 -21.85 7.57
N PHE A 583 0.85 -21.04 8.08
CA PHE A 583 0.60 -20.25 9.30
C PHE A 583 -0.40 -19.12 9.07
N GLY A 584 -0.41 -18.48 7.90
CA GLY A 584 -1.41 -17.48 7.53
C GLY A 584 -2.82 -18.03 7.56
N MET A 585 -3.03 -19.20 6.95
CA MET A 585 -4.32 -19.88 6.97
C MET A 585 -4.71 -20.37 8.38
N VAL A 586 -3.77 -20.87 9.18
CA VAL A 586 -4.02 -21.25 10.59
C VAL A 586 -4.49 -20.05 11.41
N ALA A 587 -3.93 -18.86 11.17
CA ALA A 587 -4.23 -17.66 11.92
C ALA A 587 -5.62 -17.05 11.62
N LEU A 588 -6.32 -17.54 10.60
CA LEU A 588 -7.61 -17.01 10.13
C LEU A 588 -8.78 -17.94 10.49
N PRO A 589 -9.94 -17.41 10.91
CA PRO A 589 -11.14 -18.21 11.17
C PRO A 589 -11.80 -18.71 9.86
N PRO A 590 -12.53 -19.83 9.83
CA PRO A 590 -12.67 -20.81 10.90
C PRO A 590 -11.33 -21.49 11.16
N PHE A 591 -11.05 -21.78 12.43
CA PHE A 591 -9.76 -22.35 12.86
C PHE A 591 -9.63 -23.86 12.63
N GLU A 592 -10.51 -24.42 11.80
CA GLU A 592 -10.52 -25.82 11.39
C GLU A 592 -10.19 -25.88 9.90
N PHE A 593 -9.24 -26.73 9.52
CA PHE A 593 -9.06 -27.11 8.13
C PHE A 593 -10.09 -28.18 7.79
N ASN A 594 -11.22 -27.72 7.28
CA ASN A 594 -12.22 -28.60 6.74
C ASN A 594 -11.75 -29.23 5.43
N GLU A 595 -12.41 -30.33 5.06
CA GLU A 595 -12.36 -30.86 3.69
C GLU A 595 -13.04 -29.85 2.74
N PHE A 596 -13.52 -30.30 1.58
CA PHE A 596 -14.23 -29.44 0.62
C PHE A 596 -15.46 -28.74 1.19
N GLU A 597 -16.05 -29.30 2.25
CA GLU A 597 -17.21 -28.75 2.94
C GLU A 597 -16.81 -28.19 4.30
N GLN A 598 -17.11 -26.92 4.53
CA GLN A 598 -16.96 -26.33 5.85
C GLN A 598 -17.98 -26.93 6.82
N LYS A 599 -17.52 -27.86 7.67
CA LYS A 599 -18.39 -28.58 8.62
C LYS A 599 -18.89 -27.70 9.78
N LYS A 600 -18.18 -26.61 10.06
CA LYS A 600 -18.49 -25.68 11.15
C LYS A 600 -18.52 -24.26 10.65
N THR A 601 -19.64 -23.59 10.87
CA THR A 601 -19.77 -22.16 10.63
C THR A 601 -19.33 -21.41 11.88
N VAL A 602 -18.40 -20.46 11.71
CA VAL A 602 -18.06 -19.48 12.74
C VAL A 602 -18.75 -18.18 12.34
N GLU A 603 -19.49 -17.59 13.27
CA GLU A 603 -20.18 -16.33 13.07
C GLU A 603 -19.76 -15.34 14.15
N TYR A 604 -19.42 -14.12 13.74
CA TYR A 604 -19.21 -12.99 14.64
C TYR A 604 -20.14 -11.85 14.22
N LYS A 605 -21.03 -11.43 15.11
CA LYS A 605 -21.74 -10.15 14.98
C LYS A 605 -20.95 -9.11 15.76
N THR A 606 -20.50 -8.03 15.12
CA THR A 606 -19.67 -6.99 15.76
C THR A 606 -20.02 -5.61 15.22
N ALA A 607 -19.67 -4.53 15.93
CA ALA A 607 -19.86 -3.17 15.42
C ALA A 607 -19.21 -2.99 14.04
N LEU A 608 -19.83 -2.25 13.12
CA LEU A 608 -19.33 -2.12 11.75
C LEU A 608 -17.83 -1.74 11.66
N PRO A 609 -17.29 -0.75 12.41
CA PRO A 609 -15.86 -0.44 12.36
C PRO A 609 -14.97 -1.63 12.74
N ASN A 610 -15.43 -2.48 13.66
CA ASN A 610 -14.71 -3.68 14.04
C ASN A 610 -14.73 -4.75 12.93
N GLY A 611 -15.83 -4.83 12.16
CA GLY A 611 -15.93 -5.71 11.00
C GLY A 611 -15.09 -5.26 9.82
N LEU A 612 -14.93 -3.94 9.63
CA LEU A 612 -14.02 -3.36 8.64
C LEU A 612 -12.55 -3.59 9.05
N HIS A 613 -12.23 -3.39 10.33
CA HIS A 613 -10.90 -3.64 10.92
C HIS A 613 -10.82 -5.01 11.61
N PHE A 614 -11.14 -6.07 10.87
CA PHE A 614 -11.28 -7.44 11.40
C PHE A 614 -9.93 -8.12 11.74
N ARG A 615 -8.81 -7.55 11.27
CA ARG A 615 -7.44 -7.94 11.63
C ARG A 615 -6.65 -6.75 12.16
N ARG A 616 -5.87 -6.95 13.22
CA ARG A 616 -5.04 -5.94 13.88
C ARG A 616 -3.61 -6.42 14.06
N GLY A 617 -2.64 -5.50 14.08
CA GLY A 617 -1.22 -5.82 14.24
C GLY A 617 -0.54 -6.42 13.00
N ILE A 618 -1.23 -6.49 11.85
CA ILE A 618 -0.65 -6.94 10.57
C ILE A 618 0.53 -6.06 10.13
N GLN A 619 0.54 -4.79 10.55
CA GLN A 619 1.63 -3.84 10.35
C GLN A 619 2.99 -4.30 10.91
N ASN A 620 2.97 -5.22 11.89
CA ASN A 620 4.18 -5.70 12.54
C ASN A 620 4.98 -6.69 11.68
N MET A 621 4.49 -7.03 10.49
CA MET A 621 5.22 -7.77 9.47
C MET A 621 5.28 -6.93 8.18
N ARG A 622 6.49 -6.51 7.78
CA ARG A 622 6.67 -5.75 6.54
C ARG A 622 6.34 -6.62 5.32
N VAL A 623 5.68 -6.03 4.32
CA VAL A 623 5.37 -6.70 3.04
C VAL A 623 5.73 -5.82 1.84
N ARG A 624 5.98 -6.49 0.72
CA ARG A 624 5.93 -5.92 -0.63
C ARG A 624 4.51 -6.02 -1.12
N ASP A 625 4.03 -5.02 -1.84
CA ASP A 625 2.61 -4.94 -2.21
C ASP A 625 2.40 -4.21 -3.54
N LEU A 626 1.90 -4.94 -4.54
CA LEU A 626 1.52 -4.42 -5.84
C LEU A 626 0.02 -4.62 -6.03
N GLU A 627 -0.73 -3.53 -6.22
CA GLU A 627 -2.18 -3.56 -6.43
C GLU A 627 -2.61 -2.81 -7.69
N PHE A 628 -3.54 -3.40 -8.44
CA PHE A 628 -4.17 -2.78 -9.59
C PHE A 628 -5.69 -2.86 -9.50
N GLN A 629 -6.30 -1.89 -10.17
CA GLN A 629 -7.72 -1.62 -10.18
C GLN A 629 -8.19 -1.91 -11.60
N ILE A 630 -8.79 -3.10 -11.78
CA ILE A 630 -9.22 -3.63 -13.07
C ILE A 630 -10.71 -3.36 -13.23
N PRO A 631 -11.13 -2.58 -14.25
CA PRO A 631 -12.55 -2.34 -14.51
C PRO A 631 -13.29 -3.65 -14.78
N ILE A 632 -14.45 -3.85 -14.14
CA ILE A 632 -15.34 -4.96 -14.47
C ILE A 632 -16.14 -4.56 -15.73
N PRO A 633 -16.14 -5.37 -16.80
CA PRO A 633 -16.94 -5.09 -18.00
C PRO A 633 -18.45 -5.32 -17.77
N CYS A 634 -19.26 -5.04 -18.79
CA CYS A 634 -20.68 -5.41 -18.79
C CYS A 634 -21.01 -6.54 -19.76
N LEU A 635 -21.99 -7.33 -19.34
CA LEU A 635 -22.70 -8.29 -20.17
C LEU A 635 -23.81 -7.61 -21.01
N PRO A 636 -24.30 -8.29 -22.07
CA PRO A 636 -25.38 -7.75 -22.93
C PRO A 636 -26.70 -7.42 -22.21
N ASN A 637 -26.94 -8.04 -21.05
CA ASN A 637 -28.10 -7.80 -20.20
C ASN A 637 -27.90 -6.62 -19.21
N ALA A 638 -26.85 -5.81 -19.39
CA ALA A 638 -26.52 -4.69 -18.52
C ALA A 638 -26.25 -5.10 -17.06
N THR A 639 -25.54 -6.21 -16.86
CA THR A 639 -24.98 -6.62 -15.55
C THR A 639 -23.45 -6.73 -15.62
N PRO A 640 -22.74 -6.78 -14.48
CA PRO A 640 -21.30 -6.98 -14.48
C PRO A 640 -20.88 -8.32 -15.12
N ASP A 641 -19.76 -8.31 -15.84
CA ASP A 641 -19.10 -9.50 -16.36
C ASP A 641 -17.91 -9.88 -15.47
N TYR A 642 -18.10 -10.84 -14.56
CA TYR A 642 -17.06 -11.30 -13.66
C TYR A 642 -16.02 -12.23 -14.32
N THR A 643 -16.13 -12.51 -15.63
CA THR A 643 -15.15 -13.29 -16.40
C THR A 643 -13.73 -12.76 -16.23
N ILE A 644 -13.55 -11.43 -16.27
CA ILE A 644 -12.23 -10.80 -16.11
C ILE A 644 -11.68 -10.96 -14.70
N VAL A 645 -12.55 -10.92 -13.68
CA VAL A 645 -12.14 -11.12 -12.28
C VAL A 645 -11.64 -12.55 -12.07
N ARG A 646 -12.40 -13.54 -12.57
CA ARG A 646 -12.01 -14.95 -12.55
C ARG A 646 -10.69 -15.18 -13.27
N ARG A 647 -10.51 -14.57 -14.45
CA ARG A 647 -9.26 -14.64 -15.20
C ARG A 647 -8.09 -14.03 -14.43
N ALA A 648 -8.25 -12.81 -13.91
CA ALA A 648 -7.21 -12.11 -13.16
C ALA A 648 -6.71 -12.92 -11.96
N TRP A 649 -7.62 -13.57 -11.25
CA TRP A 649 -7.30 -14.46 -10.12
C TRP A 649 -6.48 -15.68 -10.55
N TRP A 650 -6.96 -16.42 -11.54
CA TRP A 650 -6.31 -17.65 -11.99
C TRP A 650 -5.02 -17.43 -12.79
N ASP A 651 -4.88 -16.28 -13.47
CA ASP A 651 -3.65 -15.91 -14.16
C ASP A 651 -2.48 -15.79 -13.17
N ILE A 652 -2.71 -15.20 -11.98
CA ILE A 652 -1.66 -15.08 -10.96
C ILE A 652 -1.38 -16.41 -10.28
N ILE A 653 -2.42 -17.18 -9.97
CA ILE A 653 -2.24 -18.55 -9.44
C ILE A 653 -1.38 -19.37 -10.42
N ASN A 654 -1.71 -19.38 -11.71
CA ASN A 654 -0.92 -20.08 -12.72
C ASN A 654 0.52 -19.59 -12.79
N LEU A 655 0.74 -18.28 -12.69
CA LEU A 655 2.09 -17.71 -12.66
C LEU A 655 2.90 -18.23 -11.46
N CYS A 656 2.28 -18.35 -10.29
CA CYS A 656 2.91 -18.95 -9.11
C CYS A 656 3.20 -20.46 -9.26
N TYR A 657 2.45 -21.18 -10.10
CA TYR A 657 2.65 -22.60 -10.36
C TYR A 657 3.55 -22.91 -11.56
N ARG A 658 3.98 -21.91 -12.31
CA ARG A 658 4.90 -22.09 -13.44
C ARG A 658 6.29 -22.55 -13.00
N ASP A 659 6.74 -22.09 -11.83
CA ASP A 659 8.03 -22.41 -11.22
C ASP A 659 7.82 -22.85 -9.76
N SER A 660 8.68 -23.72 -9.24
CA SER A 660 8.59 -24.19 -7.85
C SER A 660 8.85 -23.08 -6.84
N GLU A 661 9.75 -22.14 -7.09
CA GLU A 661 10.23 -21.20 -6.07
C GLU A 661 9.35 -19.97 -5.87
N THR A 662 8.66 -19.51 -6.92
CA THR A 662 7.74 -18.35 -7.01
C THR A 662 8.06 -17.11 -6.13
N PRO A 663 8.30 -15.93 -6.73
CA PRO A 663 8.58 -14.70 -5.96
C PRO A 663 7.44 -14.18 -5.08
N MET A 664 6.17 -14.55 -5.35
CA MET A 664 5.04 -14.18 -4.50
C MET A 664 4.91 -15.17 -3.34
N ARG A 665 5.49 -14.84 -2.17
CA ARG A 665 5.60 -15.78 -1.05
C ARG A 665 4.52 -15.65 0.01
N LEU A 666 3.62 -14.66 -0.08
CA LEU A 666 2.62 -14.42 0.95
C LEU A 666 1.20 -14.70 0.47
N THR A 667 0.57 -13.76 -0.25
CA THR A 667 -0.86 -13.86 -0.57
C THR A 667 -1.24 -13.07 -1.82
N LEU A 668 -2.30 -13.51 -2.48
CA LEU A 668 -3.08 -12.79 -3.48
C LEU A 668 -4.38 -12.35 -2.80
N GLU A 669 -4.72 -11.07 -2.87
CA GLU A 669 -5.95 -10.53 -2.29
C GLU A 669 -6.80 -9.90 -3.40
N LEU A 670 -8.12 -10.12 -3.33
CA LEU A 670 -9.09 -9.57 -4.25
C LEU A 670 -10.24 -8.94 -3.46
N ARG A 671 -10.50 -7.67 -3.73
CA ARG A 671 -11.67 -6.91 -3.26
C ARG A 671 -12.49 -6.46 -4.46
N ILE A 672 -13.81 -6.50 -4.33
CA ILE A 672 -14.72 -5.91 -5.33
C ILE A 672 -15.18 -4.54 -4.84
N MET A 673 -15.05 -3.53 -5.68
CA MET A 673 -15.36 -2.13 -5.36
C MET A 673 -16.37 -1.54 -6.35
N GLY A 674 -17.06 -0.46 -5.94
CA GLY A 674 -17.88 0.34 -6.84
C GLY A 674 -17.07 1.34 -7.68
N ASP A 675 -17.79 2.23 -8.36
CA ASP A 675 -17.25 3.39 -9.07
C ASP A 675 -16.95 4.54 -8.09
N SER A 676 -16.15 5.53 -8.49
CA SER A 676 -15.80 6.71 -7.69
C SER A 676 -16.06 8.03 -8.44
N ASN A 677 -16.48 9.04 -7.69
CA ASN A 677 -16.73 10.39 -8.22
C ASN A 677 -15.48 11.28 -8.23
N LEU A 678 -14.41 10.87 -7.53
CA LEU A 678 -13.14 11.60 -7.48
C LEU A 678 -12.46 11.54 -8.84
N ILE A 679 -11.81 12.63 -9.26
CA ILE A 679 -11.22 12.74 -10.60
C ILE A 679 -10.06 11.77 -10.77
N MET A 680 -9.20 11.65 -9.75
CA MET A 680 -7.99 10.82 -9.81
C MET A 680 -8.17 9.45 -9.14
N ALA A 681 -9.40 9.02 -8.85
CA ALA A 681 -9.63 7.68 -8.31
C ALA A 681 -9.36 6.61 -9.38
N PRO A 682 -8.63 5.53 -9.05
CA PRO A 682 -8.48 4.39 -9.94
C PRO A 682 -9.81 3.74 -10.34
N GLN A 683 -10.81 3.81 -9.45
CA GLN A 683 -12.15 3.24 -9.64
C GLN A 683 -13.04 4.11 -10.56
N ARG A 684 -12.65 5.35 -10.85
CA ARG A 684 -13.46 6.30 -11.63
C ARG A 684 -13.76 5.78 -13.03
N GLY A 685 -15.04 5.77 -13.40
CA GLY A 685 -15.54 5.32 -14.69
C GLY A 685 -15.81 3.81 -14.75
N ASN A 686 -15.57 3.08 -13.66
CA ASN A 686 -15.78 1.64 -13.58
C ASN A 686 -17.21 1.34 -13.13
N ARG A 687 -18.20 1.77 -13.93
CA ARG A 687 -19.64 1.72 -13.61
C ARG A 687 -20.14 0.36 -13.13
N TRP A 688 -19.60 -0.73 -13.67
CA TRP A 688 -20.05 -2.10 -13.34
C TRP A 688 -19.34 -2.69 -12.12
N GLY A 689 -18.37 -1.96 -11.57
CA GLY A 689 -17.52 -2.35 -10.46
C GLY A 689 -16.04 -2.38 -10.86
N THR A 690 -15.19 -2.52 -9.86
CA THR A 690 -13.75 -2.64 -9.99
C THR A 690 -13.28 -3.88 -9.25
N ALA A 691 -12.42 -4.68 -9.87
CA ALA A 691 -11.63 -5.68 -9.16
C ALA A 691 -10.33 -5.03 -8.69
N SER A 692 -10.27 -4.79 -7.39
CA SER A 692 -9.07 -4.34 -6.67
C SER A 692 -8.27 -5.58 -6.29
N ILE A 693 -7.18 -5.84 -6.99
CA ILE A 693 -6.44 -7.10 -6.87
C ILE A 693 -4.96 -6.83 -6.62
N GLU A 694 -4.39 -7.53 -5.64
CA GLU A 694 -3.02 -7.29 -5.18
C GLU A 694 -2.24 -8.57 -4.90
N ILE A 695 -0.93 -8.49 -5.13
CA ILE A 695 0.02 -9.54 -4.81
C ILE A 695 0.96 -9.07 -3.70
N LEU A 696 1.17 -9.92 -2.70
CA LEU A 696 2.04 -9.64 -1.58
C LEU A 696 3.20 -10.61 -1.48
N SER A 697 4.34 -10.08 -1.04
CA SER A 697 5.51 -10.88 -0.71
C SER A 697 6.27 -10.30 0.49
N VAL A 698 7.35 -10.94 0.92
CA VAL A 698 8.10 -10.55 2.13
C VAL A 698 9.48 -9.99 1.76
N PRO A 699 9.80 -8.72 2.11
CA PRO A 699 11.04 -8.06 1.68
C PRO A 699 12.30 -8.68 2.28
N ASP A 700 12.20 -9.36 3.43
CA ASP A 700 13.35 -9.99 4.10
C ASP A 700 13.91 -11.18 3.31
N ALA A 701 13.06 -11.86 2.53
CA ALA A 701 13.44 -13.07 1.81
C ALA A 701 13.37 -12.91 0.29
N VAL A 702 12.51 -12.02 -0.22
CA VAL A 702 12.29 -11.82 -1.66
C VAL A 702 13.01 -10.56 -2.12
N ARG A 703 14.02 -10.73 -2.97
CA ARG A 703 14.82 -9.60 -3.45
C ARG A 703 14.23 -8.95 -4.70
N ASP A 704 14.65 -7.72 -5.00
CA ASP A 704 14.20 -6.99 -6.19
C ASP A 704 14.48 -7.73 -7.49
N GLU A 705 15.56 -8.51 -7.57
CA GLU A 705 15.94 -9.24 -8.78
C GLU A 705 14.96 -10.37 -9.16
N GLU A 706 14.16 -10.86 -8.20
CA GLU A 706 13.10 -11.84 -8.45
C GLU A 706 11.70 -11.23 -8.38
N TRP A 707 11.48 -10.24 -7.50
CA TRP A 707 10.18 -9.61 -7.30
C TRP A 707 9.78 -8.72 -8.48
N LEU A 708 10.64 -7.81 -8.92
CA LEU A 708 10.27 -6.85 -9.97
C LEU A 708 9.96 -7.51 -11.32
N PRO A 709 10.71 -8.54 -11.78
CA PRO A 709 10.31 -9.29 -12.97
C PRO A 709 8.95 -9.97 -12.82
N PHE A 710 8.67 -10.57 -11.65
CA PHE A 710 7.38 -11.20 -11.39
C PHE A 710 6.23 -10.17 -11.41
N CYS A 711 6.41 -9.02 -10.77
CA CYS A 711 5.47 -7.90 -10.85
C CYS A 711 5.22 -7.45 -12.29
N GLN A 712 6.26 -7.40 -13.13
CA GLN A 712 6.11 -7.05 -14.53
C GLN A 712 5.20 -8.04 -15.28
N GLU A 713 5.38 -9.34 -15.06
CA GLU A 713 4.55 -10.37 -15.69
C GLU A 713 3.09 -10.32 -15.24
N VAL A 714 2.86 -10.07 -13.95
CA VAL A 714 1.51 -9.81 -13.39
C VAL A 714 0.83 -8.64 -14.11
N VAL A 715 1.55 -7.53 -14.26
CA VAL A 715 1.01 -6.33 -14.91
C VAL A 715 0.79 -6.54 -16.39
N ASP A 716 1.65 -7.29 -17.09
CA ASP A 716 1.48 -7.60 -18.50
C ASP A 716 0.20 -8.42 -18.76
N LEU A 717 -0.14 -9.35 -17.87
CA LEU A 717 -1.40 -10.10 -17.91
C LEU A 717 -2.59 -9.16 -17.68
N TRP A 718 -2.62 -8.47 -16.54
CA TRP A 718 -3.76 -7.64 -16.15
C TRP A 718 -4.02 -6.47 -17.10
N ALA A 719 -2.96 -5.78 -17.56
CA ALA A 719 -3.08 -4.65 -18.47
C ALA A 719 -3.47 -5.06 -19.90
N GLY A 720 -3.37 -6.36 -20.24
CA GLY A 720 -3.73 -6.92 -21.54
C GLY A 720 -5.22 -7.20 -21.73
N TYR A 721 -6.01 -7.15 -20.65
CA TYR A 721 -7.43 -7.50 -20.71
C TYR A 721 -8.28 -6.51 -21.52
N LYS A 722 -9.31 -7.07 -22.15
CA LYS A 722 -10.30 -6.34 -22.93
C LYS A 722 -11.71 -6.64 -22.43
N GLY A 723 -12.62 -5.70 -22.66
CA GLY A 723 -14.03 -5.88 -22.38
C GLY A 723 -14.87 -4.72 -22.91
N ARG A 724 -16.19 -4.89 -22.84
CA ARG A 724 -17.17 -3.85 -23.18
C ARG A 724 -17.58 -3.11 -21.91
N MET A 725 -17.55 -1.78 -21.92
CA MET A 725 -17.96 -0.96 -20.77
C MET A 725 -19.42 -0.48 -20.86
N SER A 726 -20.09 -0.76 -21.99
CA SER A 726 -21.51 -0.49 -22.24
C SER A 726 -22.09 -1.59 -23.14
N VAL A 727 -23.40 -1.84 -23.03
CA VAL A 727 -24.11 -2.93 -23.76
C VAL A 727 -23.83 -2.87 -25.27
N ASP A 728 -23.95 -1.69 -25.86
CA ASP A 728 -23.70 -1.43 -27.29
C ASP A 728 -22.27 -0.96 -27.58
N GLY A 729 -21.39 -1.02 -26.58
CA GLY A 729 -19.99 -0.59 -26.70
C GLY A 729 -19.13 -1.63 -27.42
N GLU A 730 -18.09 -1.14 -28.10
CA GLU A 730 -17.06 -2.01 -28.64
C GLU A 730 -16.19 -2.61 -27.53
N GLU A 731 -15.67 -3.80 -27.79
CA GLU A 731 -14.66 -4.40 -26.93
C GLU A 731 -13.34 -3.61 -27.09
N ARG A 732 -12.80 -3.15 -25.97
CA ARG A 732 -11.55 -2.38 -25.94
C ARG A 732 -10.69 -2.81 -24.77
N LEU A 733 -9.41 -2.43 -24.81
CA LEU A 733 -8.52 -2.58 -23.67
C LEU A 733 -9.12 -1.88 -22.44
N LEU A 734 -9.15 -2.59 -21.32
CA LEU A 734 -9.68 -2.06 -20.06
C LEU A 734 -8.73 -0.99 -19.50
N ASN A 735 -9.26 0.07 -18.88
CA ASN A 735 -8.43 1.12 -18.29
C ASN A 735 -7.89 0.72 -16.92
N VAL A 736 -6.96 -0.23 -16.90
CA VAL A 736 -6.31 -0.74 -15.70
C VAL A 736 -5.41 0.35 -15.09
N ARG A 737 -5.62 0.66 -13.81
CA ARG A 737 -4.92 1.73 -13.09
C ARG A 737 -4.30 1.19 -11.79
N PRO A 738 -3.11 1.64 -11.38
CA PRO A 738 -2.53 1.21 -10.12
C PRO A 738 -3.26 1.82 -8.92
N HIS A 739 -3.20 1.16 -7.76
CA HIS A 739 -3.54 1.80 -6.50
C HIS A 739 -2.41 2.78 -6.10
N TRP A 740 -2.75 4.04 -5.83
CA TRP A 740 -1.77 5.13 -5.65
C TRP A 740 -0.81 4.95 -4.48
N ALA A 741 -1.17 4.12 -3.49
CA ALA A 741 -0.33 3.87 -2.33
C ALA A 741 0.66 2.69 -2.49
N LYS A 742 0.61 1.90 -3.57
CA LYS A 742 1.29 0.59 -3.69
C LYS A 742 2.54 0.63 -4.60
N GLU A 743 3.22 -0.50 -4.83
CA GLU A 743 4.50 -0.60 -5.57
C GLU A 743 4.38 -0.56 -7.11
N TRP A 744 3.71 0.44 -7.68
CA TRP A 744 3.45 0.47 -9.12
C TRP A 744 4.53 1.16 -9.98
N GLU A 745 5.41 1.98 -9.41
CA GLU A 745 6.31 2.83 -10.21
C GLU A 745 7.41 2.05 -10.97
N GLY A 746 7.78 0.88 -10.46
CA GLY A 746 8.89 0.05 -10.97
C GLY A 746 8.55 -0.77 -12.22
N VAL A 747 7.28 -0.83 -12.62
CA VAL A 747 6.83 -1.68 -13.75
C VAL A 747 6.60 -0.87 -15.03
N LYS A 748 6.38 -1.58 -16.13
CA LYS A 748 5.86 -1.06 -17.38
C LYS A 748 4.42 -1.54 -17.58
N ILE A 749 3.58 -0.67 -18.11
CA ILE A 749 2.18 -0.98 -18.43
C ILE A 749 2.03 -0.81 -19.94
N ARG A 750 1.72 -1.91 -20.64
CA ARG A 750 1.66 -1.96 -22.12
C ARG A 750 2.92 -1.42 -22.79
N GLY A 751 4.08 -1.83 -22.27
CA GLY A 751 5.40 -1.44 -22.78
C GLY A 751 5.87 -0.03 -22.41
N ARG A 752 5.02 0.81 -21.80
CA ARG A 752 5.37 2.17 -21.34
C ARG A 752 5.78 2.16 -19.88
N LYS A 753 6.65 3.07 -19.45
CA LYS A 753 6.95 3.22 -18.01
C LYS A 753 5.65 3.52 -17.25
N ALA A 754 5.45 2.98 -16.05
CA ALA A 754 4.17 3.12 -15.37
C ALA A 754 3.73 4.58 -15.17
N ARG A 755 4.65 5.48 -14.80
CA ARG A 755 4.34 6.93 -14.68
C ARG A 755 3.88 7.54 -16.01
N GLU A 756 4.51 7.16 -17.12
CA GLU A 756 4.15 7.61 -18.47
C GLU A 756 2.76 7.08 -18.84
N TYR A 757 2.51 5.79 -18.62
CA TYR A 757 1.19 5.20 -18.85
C TYR A 757 0.10 5.90 -18.03
N VAL A 758 0.32 6.11 -16.74
CA VAL A 758 -0.63 6.79 -15.84
C VAL A 758 -0.97 8.18 -16.37
N ARG A 759 0.02 8.95 -16.82
CA ARG A 759 -0.20 10.29 -17.36
C ARG A 759 -0.84 10.31 -18.75
N GLU A 760 -0.38 9.47 -19.68
CA GLU A 760 -0.74 9.56 -21.10
C GLU A 760 -1.92 8.68 -21.50
N VAL A 761 -2.23 7.65 -20.71
CA VAL A 761 -3.25 6.64 -21.01
C VAL A 761 -4.23 6.51 -19.86
N GLY A 762 -3.73 6.17 -18.67
CA GLY A 762 -4.54 5.86 -17.50
C GLY A 762 -5.43 7.02 -17.06
N TYR A 763 -4.86 8.22 -16.94
CA TYR A 763 -5.52 9.44 -16.45
C TYR A 763 -5.36 10.61 -17.44
N ARG A 764 -5.34 10.31 -18.75
CA ARG A 764 -5.04 11.28 -19.80
C ARG A 764 -5.90 12.54 -19.72
N GLU A 765 -7.20 12.36 -19.49
CA GLU A 765 -8.17 13.45 -19.41
C GLU A 765 -8.28 13.95 -17.96
N GLU A 766 -8.24 13.02 -17.01
CA GLU A 766 -8.41 13.27 -15.58
C GLU A 766 -7.33 14.17 -15.00
N VAL A 767 -6.07 14.07 -15.46
CA VAL A 767 -5.00 14.99 -15.04
C VAL A 767 -5.33 16.43 -15.46
N GLY A 768 -5.90 16.62 -16.66
CA GLY A 768 -6.37 17.93 -17.13
C GLY A 768 -7.52 18.47 -16.29
N GLU A 769 -8.54 17.64 -16.05
CA GLU A 769 -9.70 17.97 -15.20
C GLU A 769 -9.26 18.31 -13.76
N PHE A 770 -8.37 17.51 -13.18
CA PHE A 770 -7.85 17.69 -11.83
C PHE A 770 -7.12 19.02 -11.68
N ARG A 771 -6.25 19.36 -12.64
CA ARG A 771 -5.58 20.67 -12.69
C ARG A 771 -6.57 21.82 -12.83
N ALA A 772 -7.58 21.67 -13.69
CA ALA A 772 -8.57 22.71 -13.90
C ALA A 772 -9.33 23.03 -12.59
N VAL A 773 -9.79 21.99 -11.89
CA VAL A 773 -10.49 22.13 -10.60
C VAL A 773 -9.57 22.69 -9.52
N LEU A 774 -8.32 22.22 -9.40
CA LEU A 774 -7.35 22.83 -8.48
C LEU A 774 -7.10 24.31 -8.80
N GLY A 775 -7.01 24.66 -10.08
CA GLY A 775 -6.85 26.04 -10.53
C GLY A 775 -8.08 26.91 -10.25
N GLU A 776 -9.30 26.35 -10.31
CA GLU A 776 -10.54 27.02 -9.91
C GLU A 776 -10.54 27.35 -8.42
N ILE A 777 -10.23 26.35 -7.56
CA ILE A 777 -10.09 26.56 -6.12
C ILE A 777 -9.05 27.66 -5.85
N GLY A 778 -7.90 27.60 -6.53
CA GLY A 778 -6.83 28.57 -6.36
C GLY A 778 -7.22 29.99 -6.76
N ARG A 779 -7.92 30.17 -7.90
CA ARG A 779 -8.41 31.49 -8.32
C ARG A 779 -9.36 32.11 -7.31
N GLU A 780 -10.26 31.31 -6.72
CA GLU A 780 -11.17 31.79 -5.68
C GLU A 780 -10.45 32.19 -4.38
N GLN A 781 -9.29 31.57 -4.11
CA GLN A 781 -8.57 31.72 -2.85
C GLN A 781 -7.25 32.52 -2.98
N GLY A 782 -6.89 32.99 -4.17
CA GLY A 782 -5.72 33.84 -4.39
C GLY A 782 -4.37 33.11 -4.49
N TRP A 783 -4.33 31.90 -5.04
CA TRP A 783 -3.10 31.17 -5.37
C TRP A 783 -3.20 30.45 -6.72
N GLY A 784 -2.07 30.12 -7.36
CA GLY A 784 -2.02 29.46 -8.67
C GLY A 784 -1.47 28.04 -8.65
N LEU A 785 -1.58 27.32 -9.77
CA LEU A 785 -1.01 25.97 -9.89
C LEU A 785 0.53 25.95 -9.77
N GLU A 786 1.21 27.01 -10.21
CA GLU A 786 2.65 27.17 -10.02
C GLU A 786 3.03 27.33 -8.53
N ASP A 787 2.16 27.94 -7.72
CA ASP A 787 2.38 27.98 -6.26
C ASP A 787 2.31 26.55 -5.69
N LEU A 788 1.33 25.74 -6.11
CA LEU A 788 1.23 24.34 -5.67
C LEU A 788 2.45 23.53 -6.11
N LYS A 789 2.88 23.67 -7.38
CA LYS A 789 4.08 23.02 -7.93
C LYS A 789 5.34 23.40 -7.15
N GLY A 790 5.50 24.68 -6.84
CA GLY A 790 6.64 25.21 -6.11
C GLY A 790 6.64 24.86 -4.63
N ARG A 791 5.47 24.60 -4.03
CA ARG A 791 5.29 24.45 -2.58
C ARG A 791 5.05 23.01 -2.14
N PHE A 792 4.15 22.30 -2.79
CA PHE A 792 3.61 21.03 -2.31
C PHE A 792 3.86 19.85 -3.26
N SER A 793 4.51 20.05 -4.39
CA SER A 793 4.85 18.96 -5.32
C SER A 793 6.16 18.25 -4.93
N ASN A 794 6.43 17.14 -5.61
CA ASN A 794 7.71 16.45 -5.64
C ASN A 794 7.98 15.96 -7.08
N GLU A 795 9.05 15.20 -7.30
CA GLU A 795 9.43 14.70 -8.63
C GLU A 795 8.33 13.87 -9.32
N LEU A 796 7.64 13.00 -8.56
CA LEU A 796 6.54 12.20 -9.09
C LEU A 796 5.40 13.09 -9.59
N TRP A 797 4.94 14.03 -8.76
CA TRP A 797 3.79 14.87 -9.08
C TRP A 797 4.11 15.96 -10.10
N ASP A 798 5.35 16.45 -10.12
CA ASP A 798 5.84 17.31 -11.20
C ASP A 798 5.64 16.61 -12.54
N TYR A 799 6.08 15.36 -12.66
CA TYR A 799 5.95 14.60 -13.90
C TYR A 799 4.51 14.22 -14.26
N VAL A 800 3.73 13.73 -13.29
CA VAL A 800 2.38 13.19 -13.56
C VAL A 800 1.35 14.31 -13.72
N VAL A 801 1.40 15.35 -12.87
CA VAL A 801 0.37 16.39 -12.80
C VAL A 801 0.84 17.70 -13.43
N PHE A 802 2.06 18.18 -13.12
CA PHE A 802 2.47 19.55 -13.46
C PHE A 802 3.30 19.73 -14.74
N ASP A 803 3.75 18.65 -15.37
CA ASP A 803 4.44 18.71 -16.64
C ASP A 803 3.50 19.14 -17.78
N GLY A 804 4.04 19.87 -18.74
CA GLY A 804 3.27 20.46 -19.84
C GLY A 804 2.45 21.69 -19.43
N MET A 805 2.64 22.24 -18.24
CA MET A 805 2.29 23.64 -17.96
C MET A 805 3.26 24.55 -18.72
N GLU A 806 2.99 24.83 -19.99
CA GLU A 806 3.67 25.95 -20.66
C GLU A 806 3.32 27.24 -19.91
N GLY A 807 4.36 27.96 -19.49
CA GLY A 807 4.23 29.20 -18.74
C GLY A 807 3.41 30.23 -19.52
N GLY A 808 2.14 30.35 -19.16
CA GLY A 808 1.26 31.42 -19.59
C GLY A 808 1.72 32.76 -19.01
N LYS A 809 2.83 33.29 -19.53
CA LYS A 809 3.00 34.75 -19.57
C LYS A 809 1.86 35.26 -20.44
N VAL A 810 0.88 35.88 -19.79
CA VAL A 810 -0.10 36.75 -20.44
C VAL A 810 0.70 37.76 -21.28
N LYS A 811 0.76 37.55 -22.60
CA LYS A 811 1.11 38.62 -23.53
C LYS A 811 -0.12 39.52 -23.61
N GLY A 812 -0.01 40.70 -23.03
CA GLY A 812 -0.99 41.77 -23.24
C GLY A 812 -1.00 42.24 -24.70
N GLY A 813 -2.20 42.57 -25.19
CA GLY A 813 -2.50 43.20 -26.49
C GLY A 813 -2.24 42.29 -27.71
N GLU A 814 -3.06 42.18 -28.74
CA GLU A 814 -4.20 42.96 -29.25
C GLU A 814 -5.06 42.02 -30.12
N GLY A 815 -6.35 42.36 -30.25
CA GLY A 815 -7.13 42.05 -31.46
C GLY A 815 -8.08 40.84 -31.43
N VAL A 816 -9.14 40.87 -30.63
CA VAL A 816 -10.33 40.00 -30.87
C VAL A 816 -11.38 40.81 -31.63
N GLN A 817 -11.58 40.47 -32.91
CA GLN A 817 -12.73 40.95 -33.68
C GLN A 817 -14.01 40.27 -33.19
N ASN A 818 -15.03 41.11 -33.00
CA ASN A 818 -16.39 40.80 -32.59
C ASN A 818 -17.05 39.70 -33.43
N VAL A 819 -17.63 38.69 -32.78
CA VAL A 819 -18.77 37.94 -33.31
C VAL A 819 -19.93 38.06 -32.32
N LYS A 820 -21.08 38.49 -32.85
CA LYS A 820 -22.30 38.92 -32.16
C LYS A 820 -22.94 37.78 -31.35
N MET A 821 -23.37 38.12 -30.13
CA MET A 821 -24.25 37.32 -29.29
C MET A 821 -25.69 37.25 -29.85
N GLY A 822 -26.20 36.04 -30.04
CA GLY A 822 -27.63 35.76 -30.15
C GLY A 822 -28.22 35.47 -28.76
N LYS A 823 -29.28 36.20 -28.40
CA LYS A 823 -29.99 36.09 -27.13
C LYS A 823 -30.73 34.74 -27.01
N GLY A 824 -30.55 34.05 -25.88
CA GLY A 824 -31.44 32.97 -25.43
C GLY A 824 -32.07 33.35 -24.09
N ASN A 825 -33.40 33.38 -24.04
CA ASN A 825 -34.19 33.44 -22.80
C ASN A 825 -34.62 32.01 -22.39
N PRO A 826 -35.03 31.79 -21.13
CA PRO A 826 -34.85 30.54 -20.40
C PRO A 826 -35.99 29.54 -20.61
N VAL A 827 -35.69 28.24 -20.51
CA VAL A 827 -36.72 27.17 -20.48
C VAL A 827 -36.95 26.72 -19.04
N VAL A 828 -38.19 26.89 -18.64
CA VAL A 828 -38.85 26.38 -17.43
C VAL A 828 -39.17 24.89 -17.64
N MET A 829 -38.96 24.10 -16.59
CA MET A 829 -39.43 22.71 -16.49
C MET A 829 -40.95 22.65 -16.49
N ASP A 830 -41.54 21.74 -17.26
CA ASP A 830 -42.84 21.18 -16.90
C ASP A 830 -42.99 19.71 -17.34
N VAL A 831 -43.87 19.06 -16.59
CA VAL A 831 -44.05 17.64 -16.35
C VAL A 831 -45.07 17.05 -17.34
N GLY A 832 -44.85 15.79 -17.74
CA GLY A 832 -45.96 14.83 -17.83
C GLY A 832 -46.35 14.27 -19.21
N VAL A 833 -46.27 12.93 -19.26
CA VAL A 833 -47.28 11.97 -19.74
C VAL A 833 -47.55 11.83 -21.24
N ASP A 834 -47.37 10.57 -21.68
CA ASP A 834 -47.97 9.80 -22.78
C ASP A 834 -48.82 10.50 -23.85
N VAL A 835 -48.61 10.10 -25.12
CA VAL A 835 -49.55 9.27 -25.90
C VAL A 835 -48.98 9.01 -27.31
N LYS A 836 -48.96 7.72 -27.64
CA LYS A 836 -49.09 7.01 -28.93
C LYS A 836 -49.06 7.74 -30.28
N GLU A 837 -48.44 6.99 -31.19
CA GLU A 837 -48.91 6.63 -32.54
C GLU A 837 -48.52 7.48 -33.77
N ASN A 838 -47.67 6.83 -34.57
CA ASN A 838 -47.91 6.43 -35.97
C ASN A 838 -47.38 7.26 -37.14
N LYS A 839 -46.89 6.46 -38.10
CA LYS A 839 -46.69 6.65 -39.56
C LYS A 839 -45.35 7.26 -39.99
N GLU A 840 -44.47 6.46 -40.61
CA GLU A 840 -44.49 6.08 -42.05
C GLU A 840 -44.42 7.34 -42.94
N THR A 841 -43.48 7.57 -43.86
CA THR A 841 -42.83 6.69 -44.84
C THR A 841 -41.68 7.45 -45.53
N LYS A 842 -40.55 6.76 -45.77
CA LYS A 842 -39.77 6.57 -47.03
C LYS A 842 -40.18 7.36 -48.32
N PRO A 843 -39.38 7.33 -49.42
CA PRO A 843 -37.93 7.52 -49.64
C PRO A 843 -37.67 8.28 -51.00
N LEU A 844 -36.46 8.09 -51.59
CA LEU A 844 -36.00 8.45 -52.97
C LEU A 844 -35.33 9.83 -53.09
N GLY A 845 -34.17 10.00 -53.75
CA GLY A 845 -33.30 9.09 -54.49
C GLY A 845 -32.43 9.89 -55.49
N GLY A 846 -31.15 9.51 -55.61
CA GLY A 846 -30.28 9.68 -56.80
C GLY A 846 -29.88 11.12 -57.21
N VAL A 847 -28.84 11.40 -58.00
CA VAL A 847 -27.82 10.66 -58.78
C VAL A 847 -26.66 11.64 -59.08
N ASP A 848 -25.52 11.11 -59.56
CA ASP A 848 -24.38 11.69 -60.30
C ASP A 848 -23.06 11.74 -59.50
N GLY A 849 -21.91 11.26 -59.98
CA GLY A 849 -21.54 10.65 -61.26
C GLY A 849 -20.00 10.60 -61.39
N THR A 850 -19.44 9.40 -61.52
CA THR A 850 -18.25 8.98 -62.31
C THR A 850 -16.99 9.88 -62.43
N LYS A 851 -15.80 9.34 -62.10
CA LYS A 851 -14.80 8.69 -63.02
C LYS A 851 -13.31 8.91 -62.62
N THR A 852 -12.62 7.78 -62.41
CA THR A 852 -11.25 7.38 -62.85
C THR A 852 -10.05 8.32 -62.70
N THR A 853 -8.95 7.82 -62.11
CA THR A 853 -7.69 7.40 -62.81
C THR A 853 -6.62 6.91 -61.83
N SER A 854 -5.99 5.77 -62.13
CA SER A 854 -4.60 5.41 -61.76
C SER A 854 -3.70 5.57 -63.00
N PRO A 855 -2.38 5.81 -62.84
CA PRO A 855 -1.34 4.78 -63.12
C PRO A 855 -0.08 4.90 -62.21
N GLU A 856 0.53 3.80 -61.73
CA GLU A 856 1.74 3.10 -62.27
C GLU A 856 3.05 3.92 -62.42
N ASN A 857 4.13 3.54 -61.70
CA ASN A 857 5.36 2.86 -62.21
C ASN A 857 6.74 3.22 -61.57
N LEU A 858 7.56 2.17 -61.33
CA LEU A 858 9.02 1.98 -61.61
C LEU A 858 10.07 2.89 -60.89
N THR A 859 11.30 2.51 -60.51
CA THR A 859 12.09 1.30 -60.17
C THR A 859 13.51 1.77 -59.76
N ASP A 860 14.23 0.94 -59.00
CA ASP A 860 15.68 0.64 -59.08
C ASP A 860 16.80 1.34 -58.27
N ASN A 861 17.67 0.43 -57.76
CA ASN A 861 19.13 0.45 -57.54
C ASN A 861 19.69 1.06 -56.22
N LEU A 862 20.57 0.40 -55.43
CA LEU A 862 21.69 -0.51 -55.74
C LEU A 862 22.12 -1.40 -54.54
N MET A 863 22.71 -2.56 -54.87
CA MET A 863 23.40 -3.55 -54.02
C MET A 863 24.85 -3.17 -53.63
N LEU A 864 25.41 -3.77 -52.56
CA LEU A 864 26.58 -4.71 -52.55
C LEU A 864 26.98 -5.09 -51.09
N GLU A 865 26.90 -6.37 -50.70
CA GLU A 865 28.01 -7.35 -50.46
C GLU A 865 28.74 -7.22 -49.09
N ARG A 866 29.02 -8.24 -48.25
CA ARG A 866 29.46 -9.66 -48.43
C ARG A 866 29.29 -10.47 -47.11
N LYS A 867 28.75 -11.71 -47.15
CA LYS A 867 29.39 -13.07 -47.00
C LYS A 867 30.01 -13.42 -45.62
N GLY A 868 29.87 -14.63 -45.03
CA GLY A 868 29.42 -15.96 -45.52
C GLY A 868 29.00 -16.93 -44.39
N LYS A 869 28.14 -17.93 -44.68
CA LYS A 869 28.36 -19.40 -44.93
C LYS A 869 28.56 -20.23 -43.64
N GLY A 870 27.95 -21.41 -43.41
CA GLY A 870 27.06 -22.33 -44.16
C GLY A 870 26.40 -23.34 -43.17
N LYS A 871 25.15 -23.79 -43.36
CA LYS A 871 24.63 -24.98 -44.09
C LYS A 871 25.08 -26.36 -43.60
N GLU A 872 24.10 -27.17 -43.17
CA GLU A 872 23.78 -28.59 -43.47
C GLU A 872 22.67 -29.02 -42.48
N GLN A 873 21.63 -29.81 -42.74
CA GLN A 873 21.11 -30.55 -43.89
C GLN A 873 19.64 -30.89 -43.57
N GLU A 874 18.78 -30.87 -44.57
CA GLU A 874 17.41 -31.37 -44.55
C GLU A 874 17.37 -32.58 -45.49
N GLN A 875 16.87 -33.74 -45.01
CA GLN A 875 16.03 -34.71 -45.74
C GLN A 875 16.06 -36.08 -45.06
N GLU A 876 14.92 -36.52 -44.55
CA GLU A 876 14.43 -37.85 -44.91
C GLU A 876 12.90 -37.90 -44.93
N ARG A 877 12.39 -38.61 -45.93
CA ARG A 877 11.03 -38.55 -46.47
C ARG A 877 10.08 -39.56 -45.80
N LYS A 878 8.81 -39.16 -45.76
CA LYS A 878 7.57 -39.95 -45.92
C LYS A 878 7.73 -41.42 -46.40
N ARG A 879 7.09 -42.33 -45.65
CA ARG A 879 6.31 -43.56 -46.00
C ARG A 879 5.77 -44.09 -44.65
N GLU A 880 4.57 -44.57 -44.42
CA GLU A 880 3.62 -45.34 -45.23
C GLU A 880 2.22 -45.31 -44.57
N ILE A 881 1.18 -45.42 -45.39
CA ILE A 881 -0.23 -45.64 -45.02
C ILE A 881 -0.45 -47.15 -44.87
N LYS A 882 -1.20 -47.59 -43.85
CA LYS A 882 -2.04 -48.80 -43.95
C LYS A 882 -3.30 -48.72 -43.08
N ILE A 883 -4.41 -48.94 -43.77
CA ILE A 883 -5.80 -49.08 -43.33
C ILE A 883 -5.99 -50.43 -42.61
N ASN A 884 -6.86 -50.48 -41.60
CA ASN A 884 -7.89 -51.52 -41.48
C ASN A 884 -9.06 -51.07 -40.58
N GLU A 885 -10.25 -51.28 -41.12
CA GLU A 885 -11.60 -51.10 -40.59
C GLU A 885 -12.15 -52.45 -40.08
N VAL A 886 -13.35 -52.40 -39.45
CA VAL A 886 -14.31 -53.50 -39.09
C VAL A 886 -13.88 -54.37 -37.88
N GLU A 887 -14.67 -54.63 -36.82
CA GLU A 887 -16.10 -54.98 -36.73
C GLU A 887 -16.79 -54.54 -35.41
N SER A 888 -18.06 -54.18 -35.58
CA SER A 888 -19.14 -54.12 -34.60
C SER A 888 -19.94 -55.44 -34.57
N VAL A 889 -20.36 -55.91 -33.39
CA VAL A 889 -21.55 -56.76 -33.17
C VAL A 889 -22.10 -56.41 -31.77
N GLU A 890 -23.15 -55.59 -31.65
CA GLU A 890 -24.57 -55.95 -31.48
C GLU A 890 -24.89 -56.98 -30.37
N SER A 891 -25.68 -56.54 -29.38
CA SER A 891 -26.86 -57.31 -28.93
C SER A 891 -27.94 -56.38 -28.36
N LYS A 892 -29.07 -56.33 -29.07
CA LYS A 892 -30.34 -55.70 -28.73
C LYS A 892 -31.16 -56.53 -27.74
N GLY A 893 -31.95 -55.83 -26.91
CA GLY A 893 -33.39 -56.13 -26.70
C GLY A 893 -33.81 -56.19 -25.23
N VAL A 894 -35.00 -55.79 -24.77
CA VAL A 894 -36.29 -55.38 -25.38
C VAL A 894 -37.06 -54.53 -24.32
N ALA A 895 -37.99 -53.71 -24.82
CA ALA A 895 -38.88 -52.74 -24.19
C ALA A 895 -39.86 -53.25 -23.08
N ASN A 896 -40.36 -52.32 -22.24
CA ASN A 896 -41.77 -51.83 -22.29
C ASN A 896 -42.19 -50.88 -21.13
N ASN A 897 -43.09 -49.95 -21.51
CA ASN A 897 -44.15 -49.22 -20.75
C ASN A 897 -43.72 -48.13 -19.75
N VAL A 898 -43.98 -46.83 -20.00
CA VAL A 898 -45.26 -46.04 -20.02
C VAL A 898 -45.91 -45.88 -18.63
N SER A 899 -45.84 -44.67 -18.04
CA SER A 899 -47.00 -43.79 -17.72
C SER A 899 -46.67 -42.68 -16.69
N GLU A 900 -47.19 -41.47 -17.00
CA GLU A 900 -47.75 -40.39 -16.15
C GLU A 900 -46.94 -39.82 -14.96
N VAL A 901 -46.58 -38.52 -14.90
CA VAL A 901 -47.36 -37.26 -14.87
C VAL A 901 -48.08 -36.98 -13.53
N LYS A 902 -47.83 -35.76 -13.01
CA LYS A 902 -48.52 -34.98 -11.95
C LYS A 902 -48.21 -35.35 -10.49
N SER A 903 -48.20 -34.47 -9.50
CA SER A 903 -48.14 -32.99 -9.35
C SER A 903 -48.42 -32.70 -7.87
N LEU A 904 -47.86 -31.59 -7.34
CA LEU A 904 -48.45 -30.72 -6.30
C LEU A 904 -48.61 -31.30 -4.88
N SER A 905 -47.83 -30.80 -3.91
CA SER A 905 -48.16 -29.68 -3.01
C SER A 905 -49.24 -29.99 -1.98
N SER A 906 -48.92 -29.83 -0.70
CA SER A 906 -49.69 -28.94 0.18
C SER A 906 -49.08 -28.88 1.58
N SER A 907 -49.02 -27.65 2.05
CA SER A 907 -48.86 -27.17 3.41
C SER A 907 -50.12 -27.43 4.24
N ALA A 908 -49.95 -27.49 5.57
CA ALA A 908 -50.64 -26.64 6.57
C ALA A 908 -51.12 -27.37 7.85
N VAL A 909 -50.57 -26.89 8.98
CA VAL A 909 -51.26 -26.39 10.19
C VAL A 909 -52.05 -27.34 11.10
N GLN A 910 -51.64 -27.37 12.39
CA GLN A 910 -52.47 -27.24 13.62
C GLN A 910 -51.51 -27.12 14.82
N VAL A 911 -51.27 -25.95 15.44
CA VAL A 911 -51.99 -25.22 16.51
C VAL A 911 -52.21 -26.00 17.82
N GLN A 912 -51.94 -25.28 18.93
CA GLN A 912 -52.14 -25.52 20.37
C GLN A 912 -50.89 -26.03 21.10
N GLY A 913 -50.36 -25.42 22.16
CA GLY A 913 -50.75 -24.22 22.93
C GLY A 913 -50.23 -24.38 24.36
N LYS A 914 -49.60 -23.32 24.92
CA LYS A 914 -49.43 -22.98 26.37
C LYS A 914 -48.74 -24.03 27.28
N VAL A 915 -48.01 -23.74 28.36
CA VAL A 915 -47.52 -22.57 29.10
C VAL A 915 -46.60 -23.13 30.22
N VAL A 916 -45.45 -22.49 30.45
CA VAL A 916 -44.74 -22.21 31.74
C VAL A 916 -44.21 -23.34 32.65
N GLY A 917 -42.95 -23.15 33.09
CA GLY A 917 -42.42 -23.56 34.41
C GLY A 917 -41.05 -24.27 34.32
N ILE A 918 -39.92 -23.57 34.26
CA ILE A 918 -39.06 -23.09 35.38
C ILE A 918 -38.34 -24.19 36.20
N GLN A 919 -37.00 -24.09 36.17
CA GLN A 919 -35.95 -24.49 37.12
C GLN A 919 -35.64 -25.97 37.43
N GLY A 920 -34.36 -26.30 37.24
CA GLY A 920 -33.50 -26.52 38.42
C GLY A 920 -32.64 -27.78 38.43
N GLY A 921 -31.33 -27.59 38.62
CA GLY A 921 -30.40 -28.50 39.33
C GLY A 921 -29.95 -29.76 38.58
N SER A 922 -28.71 -29.89 38.13
CA SER A 922 -27.44 -30.06 38.88
C SER A 922 -27.03 -31.53 39.02
N HIS A 923 -25.75 -31.78 38.66
CA HIS A 923 -24.88 -32.90 39.07
C HIS A 923 -25.27 -34.32 38.61
N ALA A 924 -24.37 -35.26 38.32
CA ALA A 924 -22.92 -35.31 38.15
C ALA A 924 -22.59 -36.73 37.64
N CYS A 925 -21.39 -36.87 37.04
CA CYS A 925 -20.53 -38.06 37.00
C CYS A 925 -21.06 -39.41 36.48
N GLY A 926 -20.32 -39.99 35.51
CA GLY A 926 -20.27 -41.45 35.39
C GLY A 926 -19.88 -42.10 34.06
N VAL A 927 -18.63 -41.90 33.59
CA VAL A 927 -17.69 -42.99 33.21
C VAL A 927 -18.10 -44.04 32.12
N LEU A 928 -17.50 -43.85 30.92
CA LEU A 928 -16.81 -44.85 30.03
C LEU A 928 -17.64 -46.02 29.35
N PRO A 929 -17.08 -46.76 28.36
CA PRO A 929 -17.07 -46.44 26.92
C PRO A 929 -17.63 -47.58 26.02
N VAL A 930 -18.00 -47.29 24.77
CA VAL A 930 -18.13 -48.34 23.74
C VAL A 930 -17.50 -47.90 22.43
N ARG A 931 -16.39 -48.57 22.07
CA ARG A 931 -15.83 -48.68 20.72
C ARG A 931 -16.66 -49.66 19.90
N LEU A 932 -16.85 -49.36 18.61
CA LEU A 932 -16.92 -50.24 17.43
C LEU A 932 -17.32 -49.31 16.26
N GLY A 933 -16.62 -49.15 15.13
CA GLY A 933 -15.57 -49.93 14.52
C GLY A 933 -16.06 -50.58 13.22
N ARG A 934 -16.20 -49.81 12.14
CA ARG A 934 -15.55 -50.01 10.82
C ARG A 934 -15.99 -48.94 9.82
#